data_AF-A0A4Q6CEI6-F1
#
_entry.id   AF-A0A4Q6CEI6-F1
#
_cell.length_a   1.000
_cell.length_b   1.000
_cell.length_c   1.000
_cell.angle_alpha   90.00
_cell.angle_beta   90.00
_cell.angle_gamma   90.00
#
_symmetry.space_group_name_H-M   'P 1'
#
loop_
_entity.id
_entity.type
_entity.pdbx_description
1 polymer ?
#
loop_
_entity_poly.entity_id
_entity_poly.type
_entity_poly.pdbx_seq_one_letter_code
_entity_poly.pdbx_strand_id
1 'polypeptide(L)'
;MSSIKSFFSHKVVALLVAVFTAAIGTSCTPGLQSGSIDSIFSGVQAGKALSPTAIQLDWIKSADYTEYKIYVSYQQDPLATSIFATQTIENLTPGTTYRFKVVATGTAGSSGGDIEYSVPTWDRFQGIGNVFKDADGHLVVSWTYPNQVEEYQIFYNAGSAPTAATTNNWTTPNVTTRDTQYIFKNLTGSTTYYFTVHAKYRQGEYERPDKVLASDTNSSFPAPFYELPKITIGSLPTITVTPVITDEFPAANYLSQAFKGGSAISDPVRGAGKATFSSTIPLALGKVDDISLKVNFTNSKINETLTISGLSTYLKGVVPYVDTPPIQDGLGPAFLGRATAVGDFNCDGYDDLAVGMPYASLSQFGINTSQAGAVIVYYGGYTAGSKKTLKMSPAPTLDPALPGKDPQILTFPDLSYHAQFGYSLASRGNLNGDRAGDYTCDDLAVGAPGQSSPDGRDTGNVFLFFGTSQVGLKAPATVATFPQNQESCDGREEGATCAAVRLWPNYSLWPSTAWGGSAYVPSYDANGVDSIRWGAAVSFVGDYNADGYEDLAIGAPNASWDGVSATYANDSGWNPNNVGYVAMYFGSSLGVGLAEVKPGQKFRWIKIYPSVVQSNMRFGTSISAGDVDGRHRVLYGDSASSKYVGGSDMVIGAPGFAYTNPDNTVFPMTSGAPADNVSITPIDGGWWGTSPTTNAAAGNNPRYGFTQYNNSSGTGQGIAFVYFGRSSTSKQTTPGRNNPDVPTFWGCGVRGMNAANRHFSCLANSGSDQARIVFPRDNGSKGFGTSLRVLGDKSARDSNDDLKCLTADTSGANKPTVIA
;
A
#
# COMPACT_ATOMS: atom_id res chain seq x y z
N MET A 1 -25.38 -18.37 -45.42
CA MET A 1 -25.33 -17.33 -44.36
C MET A 1 -24.09 -17.62 -43.53
N SER A 2 -23.18 -16.70 -43.20
CA SER A 2 -22.82 -15.37 -43.74
C SER A 2 -21.49 -14.99 -43.06
N SER A 3 -20.34 -15.01 -43.76
CA SER A 3 -19.79 -13.89 -44.55
C SER A 3 -19.21 -12.76 -43.68
N ILE A 4 -17.95 -12.31 -43.77
CA ILE A 4 -16.68 -12.74 -44.45
C ILE A 4 -15.54 -11.84 -43.87
N LYS A 5 -14.20 -12.00 -43.98
CA LYS A 5 -13.14 -12.80 -44.68
C LYS A 5 -11.94 -12.92 -43.70
N SER A 6 -10.98 -13.87 -43.69
CA SER A 6 -10.52 -14.93 -44.61
C SER A 6 -9.58 -14.48 -45.76
N PHE A 7 -8.33 -14.95 -45.93
CA PHE A 7 -7.52 -15.98 -45.21
C PHE A 7 -5.98 -15.85 -45.48
N PHE A 8 -5.22 -16.95 -45.25
CA PHE A 8 -3.75 -17.09 -45.26
C PHE A 8 -3.01 -17.18 -46.63
N SER A 9 -1.67 -17.11 -46.54
CA SER A 9 -0.59 -17.47 -47.51
C SER A 9 -0.75 -18.82 -48.24
N HIS A 10 -0.15 -18.96 -49.46
CA HIS A 10 0.87 -20.00 -49.81
C HIS A 10 1.51 -19.81 -51.22
N LYS A 11 2.37 -20.74 -51.67
CA LYS A 11 3.38 -20.60 -52.77
C LYS A 11 3.24 -21.65 -53.90
N VAL A 12 3.42 -21.20 -55.17
CA VAL A 12 4.00 -21.89 -56.36
C VAL A 12 3.29 -23.12 -56.99
N VAL A 13 3.27 -23.19 -58.34
CA VAL A 13 3.48 -24.35 -59.28
C VAL A 13 2.62 -24.25 -60.57
N ALA A 14 3.28 -24.29 -61.75
CA ALA A 14 2.90 -24.80 -63.11
C ALA A 14 1.46 -24.74 -63.69
N LEU A 15 1.14 -24.97 -64.99
CA LEU A 15 1.75 -24.77 -66.33
C LEU A 15 0.75 -25.34 -67.38
N LEU A 16 0.51 -24.68 -68.53
CA LEU A 16 -0.20 -25.21 -69.73
C LEU A 16 0.43 -24.57 -71.00
N VAL A 17 0.69 -25.17 -72.17
CA VAL A 17 0.15 -26.34 -72.93
C VAL A 17 -1.15 -26.03 -73.71
N ALA A 18 -1.26 -26.15 -75.05
CA ALA A 18 -0.26 -26.25 -76.14
C ALA A 18 -0.85 -25.97 -77.56
N VAL A 19 0.01 -25.45 -78.45
CA VAL A 19 0.19 -25.69 -79.92
C VAL A 19 -1.00 -26.07 -80.84
N PHE A 20 -1.04 -25.43 -82.03
CA PHE A 20 -1.40 -26.08 -83.31
C PHE A 20 -0.44 -25.66 -84.46
N THR A 21 -0.47 -26.38 -85.60
CA THR A 21 0.60 -26.47 -86.64
C THR A 21 0.22 -25.76 -87.98
N ALA A 22 0.96 -25.77 -89.12
CA ALA A 22 1.99 -26.69 -89.63
C ALA A 22 2.87 -26.18 -90.82
N ALA A 23 4.07 -26.79 -90.97
CA ALA A 23 4.86 -27.12 -92.20
C ALA A 23 5.35 -25.98 -93.16
N ILE A 24 6.32 -26.12 -94.09
CA ILE A 24 7.20 -27.20 -94.65
C ILE A 24 8.62 -26.52 -94.88
N GLY A 25 9.84 -27.07 -94.66
CA GLY A 25 10.54 -28.11 -95.44
C GLY A 25 12.09 -27.98 -95.53
N THR A 26 12.81 -29.12 -95.48
CA THR A 26 14.11 -29.50 -96.14
C THR A 26 15.41 -28.65 -96.09
N SER A 27 16.32 -29.03 -95.18
CA SER A 27 17.75 -29.47 -95.40
C SER A 27 18.83 -28.66 -96.19
N CYS A 28 19.81 -28.14 -95.44
CA CYS A 28 21.28 -28.37 -95.52
C CYS A 28 22.16 -28.04 -96.78
N THR A 29 22.94 -26.95 -96.67
CA THR A 29 24.43 -26.81 -96.89
C THR A 29 25.15 -27.28 -98.19
N PRO A 30 26.32 -26.70 -98.56
CA PRO A 30 26.77 -25.29 -98.46
C PRO A 30 27.55 -24.77 -99.72
N GLY A 31 27.77 -23.45 -99.86
CA GLY A 31 28.83 -22.93 -100.75
C GLY A 31 28.75 -21.46 -101.20
N LEU A 32 29.84 -20.70 -100.93
CA LEU A 32 30.59 -19.79 -101.83
C LEU A 32 29.83 -18.78 -102.76
N GLN A 33 30.22 -17.50 -102.92
CA GLN A 33 31.41 -16.76 -102.44
C GLN A 33 31.26 -15.23 -102.58
N SER A 34 32.06 -14.49 -101.79
CA SER A 34 32.41 -13.07 -101.94
C SER A 34 31.36 -12.01 -101.54
N GLY A 35 31.85 -10.85 -101.12
CA GLY A 35 31.09 -9.81 -100.42
C GLY A 35 31.81 -9.40 -99.13
N SER A 36 32.78 -8.47 -99.23
CA SER A 36 33.38 -7.84 -98.05
C SER A 36 32.35 -6.88 -97.46
N ILE A 37 31.62 -7.34 -96.44
CA ILE A 37 30.87 -6.45 -95.57
C ILE A 37 31.87 -6.01 -94.50
N ASP A 38 32.40 -4.79 -94.64
CA ASP A 38 33.26 -4.19 -93.61
C ASP A 38 32.51 -4.22 -92.28
N SER A 39 33.19 -4.67 -91.21
CA SER A 39 32.56 -4.85 -89.90
C SER A 39 32.31 -3.49 -89.24
N ILE A 40 31.21 -2.85 -89.64
CA ILE A 40 30.71 -1.59 -89.07
C ILE A 40 30.74 -1.72 -87.55
N PHE A 41 31.45 -0.80 -86.89
CA PHE A 41 31.74 -0.92 -85.46
C PHE A 41 30.47 -1.11 -84.60
N SER A 42 30.40 -2.25 -83.91
CA SER A 42 29.19 -2.74 -83.23
C SER A 42 28.96 -2.14 -81.84
N GLY A 43 29.55 -0.99 -81.52
CA GLY A 43 29.42 -0.36 -80.20
C GLY A 43 30.04 -1.18 -79.06
N VAL A 44 29.49 -1.02 -77.86
CA VAL A 44 29.91 -1.79 -76.66
C VAL A 44 29.49 -3.25 -76.80
N GLN A 45 30.44 -4.18 -76.69
CA GLN A 45 30.18 -5.61 -76.70
C GLN A 45 29.84 -6.14 -75.30
N ALA A 46 30.50 -5.63 -74.27
CA ALA A 46 30.26 -5.98 -72.88
C ALA A 46 30.45 -4.78 -71.94
N GLY A 47 29.67 -4.74 -70.86
CA GLY A 47 29.82 -3.79 -69.77
C GLY A 47 29.79 -4.52 -68.44
N LYS A 48 30.80 -4.32 -67.61
CA LYS A 48 30.97 -5.00 -66.31
C LYS A 48 31.29 -3.98 -65.22
N ALA A 49 30.45 -3.91 -64.19
CA ALA A 49 30.81 -3.19 -62.98
C ALA A 49 32.01 -3.84 -62.27
N LEU A 50 32.97 -3.00 -61.89
CA LEU A 50 34.16 -3.38 -61.11
C LEU A 50 34.02 -2.98 -59.63
N SER A 51 33.13 -2.04 -59.34
CA SER A 51 32.90 -1.48 -58.01
C SER A 51 31.57 -0.68 -58.00
N PRO A 52 31.20 -0.04 -56.87
CA PRO A 52 30.07 0.90 -56.85
C PRO A 52 30.32 2.19 -57.65
N THR A 53 31.57 2.54 -57.97
CA THR A 53 31.87 3.79 -58.69
C THR A 53 32.55 3.60 -60.05
N ALA A 54 32.85 2.36 -60.45
CA ALA A 54 33.54 2.06 -61.70
C ALA A 54 32.92 0.92 -62.52
N ILE A 55 32.87 1.12 -63.84
CA ILE A 55 32.41 0.16 -64.85
C ILE A 55 33.49 0.04 -65.94
N GLN A 56 33.86 -1.18 -66.29
CA GLN A 56 34.62 -1.49 -67.50
C GLN A 56 33.66 -1.68 -68.68
N LEU A 57 33.99 -1.08 -69.82
CA LEU A 57 33.32 -1.28 -71.10
C LEU A 57 34.34 -1.88 -72.09
N ASP A 58 33.95 -2.94 -72.78
CA ASP A 58 34.80 -3.66 -73.74
C ASP A 58 34.11 -3.72 -75.12
N TRP A 59 34.90 -3.59 -76.19
CA TRP A 59 34.45 -3.63 -77.59
C TRP A 59 35.53 -4.18 -78.52
N ILE A 60 35.15 -4.56 -79.75
CA ILE A 60 36.12 -5.03 -80.76
C ILE A 60 36.77 -3.81 -81.43
N LYS A 61 38.10 -3.72 -81.36
CA LYS A 61 38.86 -2.71 -82.11
C LYS A 61 38.97 -3.11 -83.59
N SER A 62 38.48 -2.26 -84.50
CA SER A 62 38.79 -2.36 -85.93
C SER A 62 40.07 -1.57 -86.26
N ALA A 63 40.64 -1.84 -87.45
CA ALA A 63 41.83 -1.14 -87.94
C ALA A 63 41.50 0.26 -88.52
N ASP A 64 40.25 0.50 -88.86
CA ASP A 64 39.74 1.66 -89.62
C ASP A 64 39.40 2.86 -88.71
N TYR A 65 39.32 2.61 -87.40
CA TYR A 65 39.05 3.60 -86.37
C TYR A 65 40.23 3.75 -85.41
N THR A 66 40.78 4.96 -85.38
CA THR A 66 41.95 5.35 -84.58
C THR A 66 41.60 5.72 -83.14
N GLU A 67 40.36 6.11 -82.90
CA GLU A 67 39.86 6.72 -81.66
C GLU A 67 38.45 6.18 -81.34
N TYR A 68 38.10 6.12 -80.05
CA TYR A 68 36.81 5.65 -79.55
C TYR A 68 36.31 6.63 -78.48
N LYS A 69 35.14 7.24 -78.70
CA LYS A 69 34.53 8.24 -77.81
C LYS A 69 33.36 7.63 -77.04
N ILE A 70 33.44 7.65 -75.72
CA ILE A 70 32.47 7.05 -74.82
C ILE A 70 31.53 8.16 -74.33
N TYR A 71 30.22 7.98 -74.49
CA TYR A 71 29.19 8.90 -74.01
C TYR A 71 28.26 8.18 -73.03
N VAL A 72 27.65 8.94 -72.12
CA VAL A 72 26.67 8.44 -71.14
C VAL A 72 25.35 9.19 -71.26
N SER A 73 24.22 8.48 -71.09
CA SER A 73 22.85 8.99 -70.89
C SER A 73 22.56 10.42 -71.39
N TYR A 74 22.28 10.57 -72.69
CA TYR A 74 21.90 11.83 -73.36
C TYR A 74 22.93 12.99 -73.38
N GLN A 75 24.14 12.82 -72.84
CA GLN A 75 25.18 13.85 -72.92
C GLN A 75 25.67 14.04 -74.36
N GLN A 76 25.90 15.30 -74.74
CA GLN A 76 26.40 15.70 -76.08
C GLN A 76 27.92 15.61 -76.17
N ASP A 77 28.63 15.82 -75.06
CA ASP A 77 30.07 15.69 -74.94
C ASP A 77 30.47 14.26 -74.54
N PRO A 78 31.63 13.74 -75.00
CA PRO A 78 32.12 12.44 -74.59
C PRO A 78 32.65 12.48 -73.15
N LEU A 79 32.23 11.51 -72.34
CA LEU A 79 32.69 11.30 -70.97
C LEU A 79 34.16 10.86 -70.92
N ALA A 80 34.62 10.12 -71.93
CA ALA A 80 36.00 9.70 -72.10
C ALA A 80 36.33 9.42 -73.57
N THR A 81 37.63 9.42 -73.90
CA THR A 81 38.15 9.06 -75.22
C THR A 81 39.29 8.06 -75.04
N SER A 82 39.29 6.98 -75.83
CA SER A 82 40.27 5.88 -75.75
C SER A 82 40.78 5.49 -77.13
N ILE A 83 41.99 4.92 -77.18
CA ILE A 83 42.58 4.27 -78.37
C ILE A 83 42.64 2.75 -78.23
N PHE A 84 42.13 2.21 -77.12
CA PHE A 84 42.12 0.79 -76.78
C PHE A 84 40.75 0.15 -77.06
N ALA A 85 40.70 -1.19 -76.98
CA ALA A 85 39.48 -2.00 -77.10
C ALA A 85 38.63 -2.02 -75.81
N THR A 86 39.02 -1.24 -74.80
CA THR A 86 38.43 -1.23 -73.47
C THR A 86 38.60 0.15 -72.83
N GLN A 87 37.68 0.51 -71.95
CA GLN A 87 37.79 1.70 -71.10
C GLN A 87 37.10 1.46 -69.75
N THR A 88 37.79 1.80 -68.66
CA THR A 88 37.17 1.97 -67.35
C THR A 88 36.60 3.38 -67.23
N ILE A 89 35.32 3.47 -66.89
CA ILE A 89 34.63 4.69 -66.50
C ILE A 89 34.53 4.72 -64.98
N GLU A 90 34.84 5.85 -64.37
CA GLU A 90 34.99 6.03 -62.90
C GLU A 90 34.19 7.24 -62.40
N ASN A 91 34.12 7.43 -61.07
CA ASN A 91 33.34 8.47 -60.41
C ASN A 91 31.82 8.37 -60.67
N LEU A 92 31.33 7.16 -60.95
CA LEU A 92 29.92 6.87 -61.14
C LEU A 92 29.18 6.78 -59.79
N THR A 93 27.87 7.03 -59.82
CA THR A 93 26.99 6.87 -58.66
C THR A 93 26.74 5.38 -58.38
N PRO A 94 26.85 4.91 -57.12
CA PRO A 94 26.46 3.56 -56.72
C PRO A 94 24.99 3.18 -57.02
N GLY A 95 24.72 1.89 -57.15
CA GLY A 95 23.37 1.33 -57.37
C GLY A 95 22.63 1.87 -58.61
N THR A 96 23.34 2.47 -59.56
CA THR A 96 22.76 3.27 -60.65
C THR A 96 22.97 2.58 -61.99
N THR A 97 21.90 2.40 -62.76
CA THR A 97 21.98 1.88 -64.14
C THR A 97 22.37 2.97 -65.11
N TYR A 98 23.56 2.85 -65.68
CA TYR A 98 24.06 3.75 -66.72
C TYR A 98 23.82 3.16 -68.11
N ARG A 99 23.58 4.05 -69.08
CA ARG A 99 23.58 3.70 -70.50
C ARG A 99 24.78 4.34 -71.17
N PHE A 100 25.60 3.51 -71.80
CA PHE A 100 26.78 3.95 -72.54
C PHE A 100 26.60 3.67 -74.02
N LYS A 101 27.06 4.62 -74.85
CA LYS A 101 27.31 4.41 -76.28
C LYS A 101 28.77 4.72 -76.57
N VAL A 102 29.36 3.99 -77.51
CA VAL A 102 30.74 4.23 -77.96
C VAL A 102 30.72 4.55 -79.44
N VAL A 103 31.31 5.68 -79.80
CA VAL A 103 31.45 6.13 -81.19
C VAL A 103 32.90 5.95 -81.61
N ALA A 104 33.16 5.04 -82.53
CA ALA A 104 34.48 4.88 -83.14
C ALA A 104 34.70 5.95 -84.22
N THR A 105 35.87 6.58 -84.23
CA THR A 105 36.26 7.68 -85.13
C THR A 105 37.58 7.39 -85.84
N GLY A 106 37.61 7.59 -87.16
CA GLY A 106 38.79 7.33 -88.00
C GLY A 106 38.62 7.75 -89.45
N THR A 107 39.44 7.21 -90.34
CA THR A 107 39.42 7.52 -91.79
C THR A 107 38.14 7.04 -92.48
N ALA A 108 37.48 6.02 -91.93
CA ALA A 108 36.16 5.53 -92.36
C ALA A 108 34.97 6.36 -91.80
N GLY A 109 35.23 7.48 -91.13
CA GLY A 109 34.19 8.33 -90.54
C GLY A 109 33.89 8.00 -89.07
N SER A 110 32.61 8.10 -88.69
CA SER A 110 32.11 7.85 -87.32
C SER A 110 31.08 6.72 -87.31
N SER A 111 31.15 5.79 -86.35
CA SER A 111 30.21 4.65 -86.26
C SER A 111 29.94 4.18 -84.82
N GLY A 112 28.87 3.42 -84.60
CA GLY A 112 28.45 2.87 -83.29
C GLY A 112 27.51 3.75 -82.46
N GLY A 113 27.17 4.96 -82.94
CA GLY A 113 26.44 5.97 -82.16
C GLY A 113 25.01 5.64 -81.75
N ASP A 114 24.36 4.67 -82.42
CA ASP A 114 22.98 4.26 -82.16
C ASP A 114 22.86 3.07 -81.18
N ILE A 115 23.99 2.55 -80.68
CA ILE A 115 24.06 1.33 -79.86
C ILE A 115 24.26 1.71 -78.38
N GLU A 116 23.17 1.68 -77.61
CA GLU A 116 23.19 1.82 -76.15
C GLU A 116 23.38 0.48 -75.44
N TYR A 117 24.37 0.38 -74.56
CA TYR A 117 24.54 -0.73 -73.62
C TYR A 117 24.21 -0.29 -72.20
N SER A 118 23.32 -1.02 -71.52
CA SER A 118 22.89 -0.72 -70.14
C SER A 118 23.63 -1.58 -69.12
N VAL A 119 24.23 -0.97 -68.10
CA VAL A 119 24.96 -1.67 -67.04
C VAL A 119 24.83 -0.93 -65.69
N PRO A 120 24.44 -1.63 -64.61
CA PRO A 120 24.39 -1.05 -63.26
C PRO A 120 25.76 -1.05 -62.58
N THR A 121 26.08 0.02 -61.85
CA THR A 121 27.11 -0.01 -60.81
C THR A 121 26.66 -0.89 -59.65
N TRP A 122 27.60 -1.35 -58.82
CA TRP A 122 27.25 -2.10 -57.60
C TRP A 122 26.63 -1.18 -56.53
N ASP A 123 25.84 -1.76 -55.63
CA ASP A 123 25.45 -1.11 -54.37
C ASP A 123 26.68 -0.95 -53.45
N ARG A 124 26.66 0.06 -52.58
CA ARG A 124 27.71 0.19 -51.54
C ARG A 124 27.66 -0.97 -50.55
N PHE A 125 28.81 -1.46 -50.13
CA PHE A 125 28.93 -2.40 -49.02
C PHE A 125 28.41 -1.79 -47.71
N GLN A 126 27.53 -2.50 -47.01
CA GLN A 126 26.84 -2.01 -45.80
C GLN A 126 27.59 -2.33 -44.49
N GLY A 127 28.84 -2.78 -44.59
CA GLY A 127 29.69 -3.11 -43.45
C GLY A 127 29.36 -4.47 -42.81
N ILE A 128 29.79 -4.64 -41.58
CA ILE A 128 29.57 -5.83 -40.76
C ILE A 128 28.08 -6.21 -40.68
N GLY A 129 27.73 -7.48 -40.88
CA GLY A 129 26.34 -7.94 -40.86
C GLY A 129 25.90 -8.37 -39.47
N ASN A 130 26.60 -9.34 -38.89
CA ASN A 130 26.28 -9.99 -37.63
C ASN A 130 27.56 -10.49 -36.92
N VAL A 131 27.52 -10.60 -35.59
CA VAL A 131 28.56 -11.24 -34.76
C VAL A 131 27.89 -12.23 -33.81
N PHE A 132 28.34 -13.49 -33.83
CA PHE A 132 27.75 -14.59 -33.06
C PHE A 132 28.83 -15.58 -32.60
N LYS A 133 28.43 -16.65 -31.89
CA LYS A 133 29.32 -17.73 -31.45
C LYS A 133 29.10 -19.01 -32.25
N ASP A 134 30.18 -19.70 -32.61
CA ASP A 134 30.10 -21.06 -33.15
C ASP A 134 29.83 -22.09 -32.02
N ALA A 135 29.77 -23.38 -32.38
CA ALA A 135 29.51 -24.47 -31.44
C ALA A 135 30.61 -24.66 -30.38
N ASP A 136 31.84 -24.23 -30.67
CA ASP A 136 32.99 -24.28 -29.75
C ASP A 136 33.08 -23.00 -28.89
N GLY A 137 32.32 -21.95 -29.24
CA GLY A 137 32.25 -20.68 -28.53
C GLY A 137 33.15 -19.56 -29.10
N HIS A 138 33.81 -19.78 -30.24
CA HIS A 138 34.60 -18.74 -30.91
C HIS A 138 33.69 -17.66 -31.50
N LEU A 139 34.18 -16.41 -31.55
CA LEU A 139 33.44 -15.32 -32.19
C LEU A 139 33.53 -15.43 -33.72
N VAL A 140 32.37 -15.51 -34.36
CA VAL A 140 32.21 -15.47 -35.81
C VAL A 140 31.68 -14.10 -36.20
N VAL A 141 32.44 -13.37 -37.03
CA VAL A 141 32.00 -12.13 -37.67
C VAL A 141 31.56 -12.45 -39.09
N SER A 142 30.43 -11.91 -39.53
CA SER A 142 29.85 -12.21 -40.85
C SER A 142 29.16 -10.99 -41.46
N TRP A 143 29.03 -10.96 -42.79
CA TRP A 143 28.36 -9.92 -43.56
C TRP A 143 27.74 -10.48 -44.84
N THR A 144 26.92 -9.68 -45.50
CA THR A 144 26.27 -10.05 -46.77
C THR A 144 26.63 -9.02 -47.83
N TYR A 145 27.22 -9.46 -48.93
CA TYR A 145 27.46 -8.63 -50.11
C TYR A 145 27.48 -9.55 -51.35
N PRO A 146 26.73 -9.23 -52.44
CA PRO A 146 26.53 -10.16 -53.55
C PRO A 146 27.69 -10.17 -54.57
N ASN A 147 28.60 -9.19 -54.49
CA ASN A 147 29.68 -9.01 -55.47
C ASN A 147 31.04 -9.41 -54.87
N GLN A 148 31.95 -9.93 -55.71
CA GLN A 148 33.31 -10.27 -55.28
C GLN A 148 34.18 -9.01 -55.19
N VAL A 149 34.84 -8.82 -54.04
CA VAL A 149 35.78 -7.71 -53.78
C VAL A 149 37.23 -8.19 -53.78
N GLU A 150 38.21 -7.28 -53.77
CA GLU A 150 39.63 -7.62 -53.71
C GLU A 150 39.99 -8.28 -52.37
N GLU A 151 39.53 -7.66 -51.27
CA GLU A 151 39.55 -8.15 -49.89
C GLU A 151 38.54 -7.40 -49.01
N TYR A 152 38.09 -8.04 -47.93
CA TYR A 152 37.49 -7.39 -46.77
C TYR A 152 38.56 -7.16 -45.70
N GLN A 153 38.50 -5.99 -45.06
CA GLN A 153 39.44 -5.54 -44.04
C GLN A 153 38.70 -5.46 -42.70
N ILE A 154 39.04 -6.36 -41.77
CA ILE A 154 38.43 -6.41 -40.43
C ILE A 154 39.32 -5.65 -39.46
N PHE A 155 38.71 -4.70 -38.75
CA PHE A 155 39.33 -3.98 -37.65
C PHE A 155 38.62 -4.38 -36.35
N TYR A 156 39.38 -4.73 -35.32
CA TYR A 156 38.82 -5.08 -34.02
C TYR A 156 39.67 -4.57 -32.86
N ASN A 157 39.02 -4.30 -31.72
CA ASN A 157 39.70 -3.92 -30.49
C ASN A 157 38.95 -4.46 -29.26
N ALA A 158 39.68 -4.65 -28.16
CA ALA A 158 39.12 -5.04 -26.87
C ALA A 158 38.62 -3.80 -26.11
N GLY A 159 37.43 -3.89 -25.52
CA GLY A 159 36.86 -2.87 -24.62
C GLY A 159 36.41 -1.54 -25.26
N SER A 160 36.77 -1.24 -26.51
CA SER A 160 36.27 -0.06 -27.22
C SER A 160 36.17 -0.26 -28.73
N ALA A 161 35.30 0.50 -29.38
CA ALA A 161 35.13 0.50 -30.83
C ALA A 161 36.43 0.93 -31.56
N PRO A 162 36.84 0.23 -32.63
CA PRO A 162 37.84 0.74 -33.55
C PRO A 162 37.43 2.09 -34.14
N THR A 163 38.40 2.99 -34.32
CA THR A 163 38.22 4.31 -34.93
C THR A 163 39.34 4.57 -35.93
N ALA A 164 39.22 5.63 -36.74
CA ALA A 164 40.33 6.09 -37.59
C ALA A 164 41.62 6.31 -36.77
N ALA A 165 41.52 6.99 -35.61
CA ALA A 165 42.67 7.27 -34.75
C ALA A 165 43.34 6.00 -34.20
N THR A 166 42.57 4.98 -33.81
CA THR A 166 43.12 3.73 -33.24
C THR A 166 43.56 2.71 -34.30
N THR A 167 43.46 3.03 -35.60
CA THR A 167 43.75 2.10 -36.72
C THR A 167 44.66 2.71 -37.79
N ASN A 168 45.39 3.79 -37.45
CA ASN A 168 46.23 4.58 -38.36
C ASN A 168 45.44 5.06 -39.59
N ASN A 169 44.27 5.67 -39.37
CA ASN A 169 43.29 6.04 -40.39
C ASN A 169 42.85 4.87 -41.27
N TRP A 170 42.55 3.73 -40.64
CA TRP A 170 42.08 2.50 -41.28
C TRP A 170 43.07 1.92 -42.33
N THR A 171 44.37 2.14 -42.15
CA THR A 171 45.41 1.64 -43.07
C THR A 171 45.99 0.30 -42.67
N THR A 172 45.89 -0.09 -41.39
CA THR A 172 46.42 -1.36 -40.85
C THR A 172 45.27 -2.23 -40.34
N PRO A 173 44.68 -3.12 -41.16
CA PRO A 173 43.66 -4.06 -40.68
C PRO A 173 44.25 -5.12 -39.76
N ASN A 174 43.46 -5.62 -38.81
CA ASN A 174 43.88 -6.71 -37.93
C ASN A 174 43.83 -8.07 -38.64
N VAL A 175 42.85 -8.24 -39.55
CA VAL A 175 42.65 -9.43 -40.38
C VAL A 175 42.15 -8.98 -41.76
N THR A 176 42.59 -9.64 -42.83
CA THR A 176 41.94 -9.55 -44.15
C THR A 176 41.44 -10.93 -44.59
N THR A 177 40.37 -10.94 -45.38
CA THR A 177 39.77 -12.17 -45.94
C THR A 177 39.05 -11.88 -47.26
N ARG A 178 38.76 -12.90 -48.06
CA ARG A 178 37.86 -12.81 -49.23
C ARG A 178 36.49 -13.45 -48.99
N ASP A 179 36.37 -14.27 -47.95
CA ASP A 179 35.11 -14.84 -47.52
C ASP A 179 34.24 -13.78 -46.85
N THR A 180 32.91 -13.96 -46.85
CA THR A 180 31.96 -13.03 -46.19
C THR A 180 31.81 -13.29 -44.68
N GLN A 181 32.75 -14.03 -44.09
CA GLN A 181 32.81 -14.31 -42.66
C GLN A 181 34.25 -14.63 -42.20
N TYR A 182 34.51 -14.53 -40.90
CA TYR A 182 35.77 -14.93 -40.28
C TYR A 182 35.54 -15.44 -38.84
N ILE A 183 36.31 -16.46 -38.42
CA ILE A 183 36.19 -17.12 -37.11
C ILE A 183 37.44 -16.82 -36.26
N PHE A 184 37.24 -16.15 -35.14
CA PHE A 184 38.31 -15.71 -34.24
C PHE A 184 38.59 -16.73 -33.13
N LYS A 185 39.65 -17.54 -33.29
CA LYS A 185 39.98 -18.63 -32.36
C LYS A 185 40.84 -18.23 -31.16
N ASN A 186 41.68 -17.20 -31.30
CA ASN A 186 42.71 -16.84 -30.32
C ASN A 186 42.45 -15.46 -29.69
N LEU A 187 41.22 -15.21 -29.23
CA LEU A 187 40.87 -13.99 -28.48
C LEU A 187 40.96 -14.23 -26.97
N THR A 188 41.25 -13.18 -26.20
CA THR A 188 41.28 -13.25 -24.73
C THR A 188 39.88 -13.58 -24.20
N GLY A 189 39.78 -14.47 -23.21
CA GLY A 189 38.51 -14.81 -22.57
C GLY A 189 37.89 -13.65 -21.79
N SER A 190 36.59 -13.76 -21.48
CA SER A 190 35.80 -12.76 -20.73
C SER A 190 35.93 -11.30 -21.21
N THR A 191 36.17 -11.09 -22.51
CA THR A 191 36.52 -9.79 -23.08
C THR A 191 35.50 -9.38 -24.13
N THR A 192 34.91 -8.19 -23.97
CA THR A 192 34.09 -7.55 -25.01
C THR A 192 34.98 -7.10 -26.16
N TYR A 193 34.78 -7.64 -27.36
CA TYR A 193 35.44 -7.19 -28.58
C TYR A 193 34.46 -6.43 -29.46
N TYR A 194 34.94 -5.32 -30.03
CA TYR A 194 34.22 -4.49 -31.00
C TYR A 194 34.84 -4.69 -32.38
N PHE A 195 34.01 -4.83 -33.40
CA PHE A 195 34.41 -5.17 -34.77
C PHE A 195 33.77 -4.20 -35.77
N THR A 196 34.55 -3.74 -36.75
CA THR A 196 34.04 -3.20 -38.01
C THR A 196 34.68 -3.92 -39.20
N VAL A 197 33.99 -3.93 -40.33
CA VAL A 197 34.44 -4.55 -41.58
C VAL A 197 34.31 -3.52 -42.70
N HIS A 198 35.43 -3.28 -43.39
CA HIS A 198 35.53 -2.42 -44.56
C HIS A 198 35.76 -3.28 -45.81
N ALA A 199 35.38 -2.78 -46.99
CA ALA A 199 35.61 -3.48 -48.25
C ALA A 199 36.63 -2.72 -49.10
N LYS A 200 37.56 -3.44 -49.73
CA LYS A 200 38.44 -2.93 -50.78
C LYS A 200 37.95 -3.52 -52.10
N TYR A 201 37.34 -2.71 -52.95
CA TYR A 201 36.80 -3.21 -54.22
C TYR A 201 37.94 -3.47 -55.23
N ARG A 202 38.91 -2.56 -55.26
CA ARG A 202 40.08 -2.56 -56.16
C ARG A 202 41.18 -1.67 -55.57
N GLN A 203 42.37 -1.68 -56.19
CA GLN A 203 43.48 -0.81 -55.79
C GLN A 203 43.04 0.67 -55.75
N GLY A 204 43.06 1.26 -54.55
CA GLY A 204 42.70 2.65 -54.29
C GLY A 204 41.24 2.89 -53.89
N GLU A 205 40.32 1.95 -54.13
CA GLU A 205 38.88 2.14 -53.88
C GLU A 205 38.40 1.31 -52.67
N TYR A 206 37.94 2.02 -51.64
CA TYR A 206 37.53 1.45 -50.35
C TYR A 206 36.14 1.95 -49.93
N GLU A 207 35.32 1.06 -49.40
CA GLU A 207 34.16 1.40 -48.59
C GLU A 207 34.51 1.30 -47.12
N ARG A 208 34.19 2.34 -46.34
CA ARG A 208 34.42 2.37 -44.89
C ARG A 208 33.14 2.75 -44.13
N PRO A 209 32.18 1.82 -43.96
CA PRO A 209 30.96 2.09 -43.20
C PRO A 209 31.26 2.16 -41.70
N ASP A 210 30.76 3.19 -41.01
CA ASP A 210 30.91 3.38 -39.55
C ASP A 210 30.14 2.36 -38.68
N LYS A 211 29.76 1.21 -39.25
CA LYS A 211 28.96 0.18 -38.60
C LYS A 211 29.84 -0.73 -37.74
N VAL A 212 29.76 -0.55 -36.44
CA VAL A 212 30.43 -1.39 -35.43
C VAL A 212 29.41 -2.34 -34.79
N LEU A 213 29.80 -3.60 -34.56
CA LEU A 213 29.10 -4.53 -33.67
C LEU A 213 30.05 -5.04 -32.59
N ALA A 214 29.52 -5.46 -31.45
CA ALA A 214 30.29 -5.97 -30.32
C ALA A 214 29.80 -7.35 -29.87
N SER A 215 30.70 -8.16 -29.31
CA SER A 215 30.35 -9.43 -28.68
C SER A 215 31.41 -9.85 -27.66
N ASP A 216 31.00 -10.53 -26.60
CA ASP A 216 31.87 -10.99 -25.52
C ASP A 216 32.41 -12.39 -25.82
N THR A 217 33.70 -12.63 -25.61
CA THR A 217 34.25 -13.99 -25.64
C THR A 217 33.71 -14.85 -24.48
N ASN A 218 33.82 -16.18 -24.61
CA ASN A 218 33.62 -17.07 -23.46
C ASN A 218 34.76 -16.87 -22.45
N SER A 219 34.55 -17.30 -21.20
CA SER A 219 35.63 -17.30 -20.20
C SER A 219 36.57 -18.49 -20.42
N SER A 220 37.86 -18.31 -20.10
CA SER A 220 38.85 -19.42 -20.07
C SER A 220 38.70 -20.32 -18.84
N PHE A 221 37.78 -20.00 -17.93
CA PHE A 221 37.47 -20.80 -16.73
C PHE A 221 35.95 -21.00 -16.59
N PRO A 222 35.48 -22.04 -15.86
CA PRO A 222 34.06 -22.27 -15.64
C PRO A 222 33.38 -21.10 -14.91
N ALA A 223 32.31 -20.55 -15.51
CA ALA A 223 31.50 -19.51 -14.87
C ALA A 223 30.83 -20.06 -13.58
N PRO A 224 30.83 -19.30 -12.47
CA PRO A 224 30.17 -19.73 -11.24
C PRO A 224 28.65 -19.65 -11.36
N PHE A 225 27.96 -20.50 -10.60
CA PHE A 225 26.55 -20.26 -10.30
C PHE A 225 26.44 -19.06 -9.35
N TYR A 226 25.39 -18.25 -9.50
CA TYR A 226 25.12 -17.13 -8.63
C TYR A 226 23.61 -16.99 -8.34
N GLU A 227 23.29 -16.46 -7.17
CA GLU A 227 21.91 -16.14 -6.77
C GLU A 227 21.88 -14.74 -6.16
N LEU A 228 21.20 -13.82 -6.84
CA LEU A 228 20.81 -12.51 -6.32
C LEU A 228 19.29 -12.54 -6.05
N PRO A 229 18.82 -12.39 -4.81
CA PRO A 229 17.39 -12.35 -4.51
C PRO A 229 16.68 -11.22 -5.26
N LYS A 230 15.57 -11.52 -5.93
CA LYS A 230 14.78 -10.53 -6.69
C LYS A 230 14.20 -9.42 -5.82
N ILE A 231 13.98 -9.70 -4.53
CA ILE A 231 13.53 -8.75 -3.51
C ILE A 231 14.37 -8.98 -2.25
N THR A 232 14.88 -7.91 -1.65
CA THR A 232 15.54 -7.91 -0.34
C THR A 232 14.69 -7.09 0.64
N ILE A 233 14.60 -7.53 1.89
CA ILE A 233 13.84 -6.86 2.96
C ILE A 233 14.74 -6.63 4.17
N GLY A 234 14.74 -5.39 4.68
CA GLY A 234 15.20 -5.07 6.05
C GLY A 234 16.68 -5.29 6.38
N SER A 235 17.51 -5.63 5.40
CA SER A 235 18.95 -5.79 5.51
C SER A 235 19.61 -5.46 4.18
N LEU A 236 20.93 -5.30 4.17
CA LEU A 236 21.69 -5.10 2.93
C LEU A 236 21.58 -6.36 2.05
N PRO A 237 21.36 -6.21 0.74
CA PRO A 237 21.24 -7.37 -0.16
C PRO A 237 22.53 -8.21 -0.14
N THR A 238 22.37 -9.50 -0.44
CA THR A 238 23.48 -10.44 -0.58
C THR A 238 23.42 -11.07 -1.96
N ILE A 239 24.57 -11.36 -2.55
CA ILE A 239 24.68 -12.24 -3.71
C ILE A 239 25.44 -13.50 -3.30
N THR A 240 24.82 -14.66 -3.47
CA THR A 240 25.48 -15.96 -3.26
C THR A 240 26.25 -16.33 -4.53
N VAL A 241 27.48 -16.81 -4.40
CA VAL A 241 28.32 -17.25 -5.52
C VAL A 241 28.91 -18.63 -5.22
N THR A 242 28.83 -19.53 -6.19
CA THR A 242 29.29 -20.92 -6.10
C THR A 242 30.09 -21.28 -7.36
N PRO A 243 31.43 -21.17 -7.31
CA PRO A 243 32.30 -21.62 -8.40
C PRO A 243 32.19 -23.12 -8.69
N VAL A 244 32.47 -23.50 -9.95
CA VAL A 244 32.70 -24.90 -10.30
C VAL A 244 34.14 -25.24 -9.88
N ILE A 245 34.28 -26.13 -8.90
CA ILE A 245 35.57 -26.48 -8.30
C ILE A 245 36.05 -27.81 -8.86
N THR A 246 37.27 -27.81 -9.39
CA THR A 246 37.99 -29.02 -9.85
C THR A 246 39.48 -28.89 -9.51
N ASP A 247 40.27 -29.93 -9.78
CA ASP A 247 41.73 -29.90 -9.60
C ASP A 247 42.42 -28.84 -10.49
N GLU A 248 41.82 -28.50 -11.65
CA GLU A 248 42.30 -27.43 -12.54
C GLU A 248 41.78 -26.05 -12.11
N PHE A 249 40.58 -25.98 -11.53
CA PHE A 249 39.91 -24.77 -11.07
C PHE A 249 39.65 -24.79 -9.56
N PRO A 250 40.70 -24.74 -8.70
CA PRO A 250 40.54 -24.82 -7.25
C PRO A 250 39.92 -23.54 -6.67
N ALA A 251 39.07 -23.71 -5.65
CA ALA A 251 38.28 -22.63 -5.05
C ALA A 251 39.09 -21.40 -4.60
N ALA A 252 40.33 -21.60 -4.16
CA ALA A 252 41.21 -20.53 -3.68
C ALA A 252 41.55 -19.48 -4.75
N ASN A 253 41.46 -19.83 -6.03
CA ASN A 253 41.84 -18.97 -7.16
C ASN A 253 40.70 -18.05 -7.63
N TYR A 254 39.46 -18.31 -7.21
CA TYR A 254 38.29 -17.48 -7.52
C TYR A 254 38.14 -16.34 -6.49
N LEU A 255 37.93 -15.11 -6.97
CA LEU A 255 37.59 -13.93 -6.17
C LEU A 255 36.41 -13.18 -6.81
N SER A 256 35.28 -13.09 -6.10
CA SER A 256 34.01 -12.58 -6.60
C SER A 256 33.54 -11.34 -5.82
N GLN A 257 33.07 -10.30 -6.50
CA GLN A 257 32.58 -9.06 -5.86
C GLN A 257 31.55 -8.34 -6.74
N ALA A 258 30.53 -7.74 -6.13
CA ALA A 258 29.48 -6.98 -6.84
C ALA A 258 29.86 -5.50 -7.03
N PHE A 259 29.37 -4.90 -8.11
CA PHE A 259 29.61 -3.49 -8.49
C PHE A 259 28.34 -2.83 -9.06
N LYS A 260 28.15 -1.53 -8.83
CA LYS A 260 27.17 -0.67 -9.56
C LYS A 260 27.90 0.59 -10.04
N GLY A 261 27.73 0.96 -11.30
CA GLY A 261 28.35 2.19 -11.86
C GLY A 261 29.88 2.24 -11.77
N GLY A 262 30.56 1.09 -11.72
CA GLY A 262 32.01 0.98 -11.55
C GLY A 262 32.50 0.90 -10.10
N SER A 263 31.71 1.35 -9.12
CA SER A 263 32.03 1.23 -7.69
C SER A 263 31.73 -0.16 -7.15
N ALA A 264 32.60 -0.72 -6.32
CA ALA A 264 32.36 -1.99 -5.63
C ALA A 264 31.28 -1.80 -4.55
N ILE A 265 30.21 -2.60 -4.60
CA ILE A 265 29.05 -2.49 -3.70
C ILE A 265 28.94 -3.63 -2.69
N SER A 266 29.85 -4.61 -2.70
CA SER A 266 29.90 -5.71 -1.74
C SER A 266 31.30 -5.96 -1.20
N ASP A 267 31.38 -6.70 -0.10
CA ASP A 267 32.62 -7.38 0.28
C ASP A 267 33.07 -8.38 -0.80
N PRO A 268 34.38 -8.63 -0.96
CA PRO A 268 34.91 -9.63 -1.87
C PRO A 268 34.91 -11.03 -1.24
N VAL A 269 34.44 -12.03 -1.99
CA VAL A 269 34.35 -13.44 -1.57
C VAL A 269 35.37 -14.28 -2.33
N ARG A 270 36.19 -15.07 -1.61
CA ARG A 270 37.10 -16.07 -2.20
C ARG A 270 36.42 -17.44 -2.21
N GLY A 271 36.45 -18.14 -3.34
CA GLY A 271 35.76 -19.43 -3.50
C GLY A 271 34.23 -19.28 -3.49
N ALA A 272 33.54 -20.23 -2.84
CA ALA A 272 32.08 -20.20 -2.67
C ALA A 272 31.68 -19.44 -1.39
N GLY A 273 30.63 -18.63 -1.45
CA GLY A 273 30.15 -17.86 -0.29
C GLY A 273 29.07 -16.84 -0.62
N LYS A 274 28.79 -15.94 0.32
CA LYS A 274 27.83 -14.83 0.18
C LYS A 274 28.56 -13.49 0.28
N ALA A 275 28.42 -12.66 -0.74
CA ALA A 275 28.92 -11.29 -0.74
C ALA A 275 27.80 -10.36 -0.25
N THR A 276 27.94 -9.84 0.97
CA THR A 276 27.02 -8.85 1.54
C THR A 276 27.33 -7.48 0.95
N PHE A 277 26.29 -6.72 0.61
CA PHE A 277 26.48 -5.38 0.07
C PHE A 277 26.88 -4.39 1.19
N SER A 278 27.73 -3.42 0.87
CA SER A 278 28.30 -2.50 1.86
C SER A 278 27.26 -1.53 2.43
N SER A 279 27.30 -1.35 3.75
CA SER A 279 26.51 -0.32 4.45
C SER A 279 26.93 1.11 4.11
N THR A 280 28.15 1.31 3.60
CA THR A 280 28.71 2.64 3.33
C THR A 280 28.30 3.22 1.97
N ILE A 281 27.60 2.45 1.12
CA ILE A 281 27.15 2.90 -0.19
C ILE A 281 25.62 3.05 -0.18
N PRO A 282 25.08 4.27 -0.32
CA PRO A 282 23.65 4.52 -0.23
C PRO A 282 22.92 4.00 -1.48
N LEU A 283 22.38 2.78 -1.38
CA LEU A 283 21.45 2.24 -2.36
C LEU A 283 20.02 2.64 -1.98
N ALA A 284 19.33 3.31 -2.91
CA ALA A 284 17.96 3.77 -2.70
C ALA A 284 16.97 2.60 -2.56
N LEU A 285 15.90 2.82 -1.79
CA LEU A 285 14.76 1.91 -1.74
C LEU A 285 14.02 1.91 -3.09
N GLY A 286 13.50 0.75 -3.48
CA GLY A 286 12.93 0.53 -4.81
C GLY A 286 13.75 -0.47 -5.64
N LYS A 287 13.64 -0.39 -6.96
CA LYS A 287 14.44 -1.20 -7.89
C LYS A 287 15.89 -0.69 -7.91
N VAL A 288 16.85 -1.59 -7.72
CA VAL A 288 18.28 -1.35 -7.94
C VAL A 288 18.73 -2.23 -9.11
N ASP A 289 19.08 -1.59 -10.21
CA ASP A 289 19.57 -2.16 -11.47
C ASP A 289 21.03 -1.78 -11.74
N ASP A 290 21.55 -2.14 -12.91
CA ASP A 290 22.96 -1.99 -13.31
C ASP A 290 23.95 -2.55 -12.28
N ILE A 291 23.53 -3.61 -11.58
CA ILE A 291 24.42 -4.42 -10.76
C ILE A 291 25.19 -5.34 -11.70
N SER A 292 26.48 -5.48 -11.43
CA SER A 292 27.36 -6.45 -12.09
C SER A 292 28.11 -7.27 -11.06
N LEU A 293 28.28 -8.56 -11.31
CA LEU A 293 29.14 -9.45 -10.51
C LEU A 293 30.44 -9.66 -11.29
N LYS A 294 31.57 -9.24 -10.72
CA LYS A 294 32.90 -9.53 -11.27
C LYS A 294 33.49 -10.73 -10.56
N VAL A 295 34.05 -11.66 -11.33
CA VAL A 295 34.65 -12.91 -10.88
C VAL A 295 36.04 -12.98 -11.49
N ASN A 296 37.06 -12.69 -10.70
CA ASN A 296 38.45 -12.90 -11.10
C ASN A 296 38.84 -14.36 -10.82
N PHE A 297 39.46 -15.01 -11.80
CA PHE A 297 40.21 -16.25 -11.60
C PHE A 297 41.69 -16.02 -11.93
N THR A 298 42.57 -16.26 -10.95
CA THR A 298 44.03 -16.13 -11.11
C THR A 298 44.74 -17.44 -10.76
N ASN A 299 45.51 -17.99 -11.71
CA ASN A 299 46.50 -19.05 -11.48
C ASN A 299 47.78 -18.78 -12.32
N SER A 300 48.68 -19.76 -12.48
CA SER A 300 49.93 -19.61 -13.24
C SER A 300 49.78 -19.58 -14.77
N LYS A 301 48.56 -19.75 -15.32
CA LYS A 301 48.24 -19.74 -16.74
C LYS A 301 47.16 -18.72 -17.11
N ILE A 302 46.19 -18.50 -16.22
CA ILE A 302 44.99 -17.68 -16.42
C ILE A 302 45.00 -16.55 -15.41
N ASN A 303 44.80 -15.31 -15.86
CA ASN A 303 44.52 -14.14 -15.03
C ASN A 303 43.43 -13.34 -15.74
N GLU A 304 42.18 -13.66 -15.42
CA GLU A 304 41.01 -13.25 -16.20
C GLU A 304 39.86 -12.82 -15.26
N THR A 305 39.05 -11.84 -15.67
CA THR A 305 37.88 -11.40 -14.89
C THR A 305 36.61 -11.47 -15.72
N LEU A 306 35.78 -12.48 -15.43
CA LEU A 306 34.42 -12.60 -15.95
C LEU A 306 33.53 -11.52 -15.31
N THR A 307 32.78 -10.77 -16.12
CA THR A 307 31.81 -9.78 -15.63
C THR A 307 30.40 -10.18 -16.06
N ILE A 308 29.54 -10.44 -15.09
CA ILE A 308 28.13 -10.77 -15.28
C ILE A 308 27.31 -9.50 -15.04
N SER A 309 26.79 -8.90 -16.12
CA SER A 309 26.12 -7.59 -16.11
C SER A 309 24.59 -7.69 -16.16
N GLY A 310 23.90 -6.56 -15.94
CA GLY A 310 22.43 -6.48 -16.07
C GLY A 310 21.65 -7.09 -14.90
N LEU A 311 22.31 -7.35 -13.77
CA LEU A 311 21.65 -7.87 -12.58
C LEU A 311 20.80 -6.76 -11.92
N SER A 312 19.71 -7.17 -11.26
CA SER A 312 18.86 -6.25 -10.50
C SER A 312 18.17 -6.94 -9.32
N THR A 313 17.85 -6.15 -8.30
CA THR A 313 17.10 -6.54 -7.11
C THR A 313 16.13 -5.42 -6.72
N TYR A 314 15.18 -5.69 -5.84
CA TYR A 314 14.28 -4.69 -5.28
C TYR A 314 14.52 -4.55 -3.77
N LEU A 315 15.00 -3.38 -3.33
CA LEU A 315 15.21 -3.07 -1.92
C LEU A 315 13.92 -2.56 -1.30
N LYS A 316 13.32 -3.36 -0.42
CA LYS A 316 12.27 -2.92 0.50
C LYS A 316 12.90 -2.58 1.84
N GLY A 317 12.73 -1.35 2.29
CA GLY A 317 12.99 -0.99 3.68
C GLY A 317 12.06 -1.77 4.61
N VAL A 318 12.42 -1.87 5.89
CA VAL A 318 11.42 -2.17 6.91
C VAL A 318 10.43 -0.99 6.93
N VAL A 319 9.13 -1.27 7.01
CA VAL A 319 8.10 -0.22 7.17
C VAL A 319 8.35 0.48 8.52
N PRO A 320 8.28 1.83 8.61
CA PRO A 320 8.89 2.58 9.72
C PRO A 320 8.04 2.58 11.01
N TYR A 321 7.81 1.40 11.58
CA TYR A 321 7.49 1.22 12.99
C TYR A 321 8.71 0.67 13.70
N VAL A 322 9.53 1.61 14.19
CA VAL A 322 10.68 1.35 15.04
C VAL A 322 10.19 1.09 16.46
N ASP A 323 10.45 -0.12 16.97
CA ASP A 323 10.39 -0.36 18.42
C ASP A 323 11.53 0.40 19.12
N THR A 324 11.24 0.87 20.33
CA THR A 324 12.11 1.60 21.27
C THR A 324 13.40 0.84 21.65
N PRO A 325 14.46 1.47 22.22
CA PRO A 325 14.39 2.63 23.13
C PRO A 325 15.55 3.66 23.00
N PRO A 326 15.76 4.55 24.00
CA PRO A 326 16.78 4.21 25.01
C PRO A 326 16.42 4.57 26.47
N ILE A 327 15.91 3.57 27.20
CA ILE A 327 16.20 3.30 28.61
C ILE A 327 16.62 1.82 28.65
N GLN A 328 17.42 1.41 29.63
CA GLN A 328 17.92 0.04 29.74
C GLN A 328 16.79 -0.98 30.03
N ASP A 329 17.11 -2.26 29.88
CA ASP A 329 16.37 -3.43 30.39
C ASP A 329 15.04 -3.82 29.68
N GLY A 330 14.76 -3.24 28.50
CA GLY A 330 14.31 -4.01 27.33
C GLY A 330 13.00 -4.83 27.39
N LEU A 331 11.85 -4.17 27.59
CA LEU A 331 10.51 -4.64 27.18
C LEU A 331 9.70 -3.40 26.71
N GLY A 332 8.89 -3.42 25.64
CA GLY A 332 8.52 -4.46 24.68
C GLY A 332 7.90 -3.81 23.43
N PRO A 333 7.12 -4.53 22.58
CA PRO A 333 6.66 -4.00 21.29
C PRO A 333 5.63 -2.87 21.41
N ALA A 334 5.45 -2.06 20.36
CA ALA A 334 4.45 -0.98 20.33
C ALA A 334 2.96 -1.39 20.48
N PHE A 335 2.65 -2.70 20.46
CA PHE A 335 1.30 -3.29 20.50
C PHE A 335 0.31 -2.70 19.47
N LEU A 336 0.72 -2.66 18.20
CA LEU A 336 -0.19 -2.40 17.08
C LEU A 336 -1.36 -3.40 17.10
N GLY A 337 -2.58 -2.88 17.01
CA GLY A 337 -3.81 -3.70 17.05
C GLY A 337 -4.31 -4.02 18.45
N ARG A 338 -3.77 -3.37 19.51
CA ARG A 338 -4.32 -3.47 20.88
C ARG A 338 -5.78 -3.03 20.96
N ALA A 339 -6.16 -2.06 20.16
CA ALA A 339 -7.53 -1.67 19.89
C ALA A 339 -7.70 -1.41 18.40
N THR A 340 -8.91 -1.63 17.88
CA THR A 340 -9.30 -1.35 16.50
C THR A 340 -10.67 -0.69 16.50
N ALA A 341 -10.85 0.33 15.67
CA ALA A 341 -12.15 0.91 15.39
C ALA A 341 -12.40 0.98 13.88
N VAL A 342 -13.67 0.90 13.52
CA VAL A 342 -14.16 0.94 12.14
C VAL A 342 -15.22 2.03 12.04
N GLY A 343 -15.20 2.82 10.98
CA GLY A 343 -16.17 3.88 10.72
C GLY A 343 -15.86 4.63 9.42
N ASP A 344 -16.84 5.33 8.87
CA ASP A 344 -16.73 6.15 7.66
C ASP A 344 -16.21 7.57 8.01
N PHE A 345 -14.93 7.68 8.39
CA PHE A 345 -14.39 8.91 8.99
C PHE A 345 -14.16 10.03 7.97
N ASN A 346 -14.08 9.71 6.67
CA ASN A 346 -14.03 10.66 5.57
C ASN A 346 -15.35 10.78 4.80
N CYS A 347 -16.43 10.15 5.27
CA CYS A 347 -17.78 10.18 4.68
C CYS A 347 -17.79 9.91 3.16
N ASP A 348 -16.95 8.97 2.69
CA ASP A 348 -16.86 8.57 1.27
C ASP A 348 -17.71 7.33 0.93
N GLY A 349 -18.37 6.76 1.94
CA GLY A 349 -19.26 5.61 1.86
C GLY A 349 -18.62 4.30 2.32
N TYR A 350 -17.30 4.28 2.55
CA TYR A 350 -16.54 3.09 2.92
C TYR A 350 -16.08 3.13 4.38
N ASP A 351 -16.22 1.98 5.05
CA ASP A 351 -15.70 1.78 6.40
C ASP A 351 -14.16 1.81 6.40
N ASP A 352 -13.58 2.83 7.04
CA ASP A 352 -12.15 2.97 7.35
C ASP A 352 -11.73 2.06 8.52
N LEU A 353 -10.43 1.96 8.76
CA LEU A 353 -9.86 1.23 9.90
C LEU A 353 -8.88 2.09 10.71
N ALA A 354 -9.26 2.43 11.94
CA ALA A 354 -8.37 2.98 12.96
C ALA A 354 -7.74 1.88 13.82
N VAL A 355 -6.43 1.92 14.06
CA VAL A 355 -5.65 0.89 14.76
C VAL A 355 -4.76 1.52 15.83
N GLY A 356 -4.96 1.12 17.09
CA GLY A 356 -4.24 1.64 18.24
C GLY A 356 -2.86 1.03 18.45
N MET A 357 -1.92 1.84 18.92
CA MET A 357 -0.54 1.50 19.27
C MET A 357 -0.14 2.13 20.63
N PRO A 358 -0.80 1.80 21.76
CA PRO A 358 -0.68 2.54 23.01
C PRO A 358 0.70 2.53 23.68
N TYR A 359 1.63 1.69 23.23
CA TYR A 359 2.98 1.63 23.77
C TYR A 359 4.05 2.13 22.77
N ALA A 360 3.63 2.67 21.62
CA ALA A 360 4.51 3.33 20.68
C ALA A 360 5.19 4.56 21.28
N SER A 361 6.45 4.80 20.88
CA SER A 361 7.21 6.02 21.19
C SER A 361 7.92 6.47 19.91
N LEU A 362 7.29 7.37 19.16
CA LEU A 362 7.66 7.65 17.77
C LEU A 362 8.62 8.84 17.68
N SER A 363 9.85 8.65 18.15
CA SER A 363 10.91 9.69 18.16
C SER A 363 11.24 10.24 16.77
N GLN A 364 11.08 9.41 15.72
CA GLN A 364 11.13 9.80 14.31
C GLN A 364 10.14 10.92 13.91
N PHE A 365 9.11 11.16 14.72
CA PHE A 365 8.12 12.23 14.57
C PHE A 365 8.20 13.26 15.72
N GLY A 366 9.33 13.32 16.43
CA GLY A 366 9.56 14.25 17.55
C GLY A 366 9.04 13.76 18.92
N ILE A 367 8.36 12.61 18.98
CA ILE A 367 7.75 12.08 20.21
C ILE A 367 8.79 11.25 20.96
N ASN A 368 9.58 11.92 21.78
CA ASN A 368 10.63 11.31 22.59
C ASN A 368 10.11 10.73 23.93
N THR A 369 8.83 10.94 24.24
CA THR A 369 8.18 10.41 25.45
C THR A 369 7.90 8.91 25.30
N SER A 370 8.43 8.10 26.22
CA SER A 370 8.20 6.66 26.24
C SER A 370 6.72 6.30 26.51
N GLN A 371 6.18 5.39 25.69
CA GLN A 371 4.84 4.81 25.81
C GLN A 371 3.72 5.88 25.80
N ALA A 372 3.96 6.96 25.05
CA ALA A 372 2.97 7.99 24.74
C ALA A 372 1.78 7.43 23.94
N GLY A 373 2.07 6.58 22.95
CA GLY A 373 1.07 5.93 22.10
C GLY A 373 0.76 6.67 20.79
N ALA A 374 0.08 5.96 19.89
CA ALA A 374 -0.36 6.45 18.58
C ALA A 374 -1.60 5.70 18.08
N VAL A 375 -2.26 6.23 17.06
CA VAL A 375 -3.28 5.55 16.26
C VAL A 375 -2.93 5.70 14.77
N ILE A 376 -3.04 4.63 13.99
CA ILE A 376 -2.98 4.68 12.52
C ILE A 376 -4.41 4.65 11.98
N VAL A 377 -4.72 5.48 10.98
CA VAL A 377 -6.01 5.46 10.27
C VAL A 377 -5.75 5.10 8.82
N TYR A 378 -6.29 3.95 8.41
CA TYR A 378 -6.28 3.46 7.04
C TYR A 378 -7.64 3.74 6.42
N TYR A 379 -7.72 4.70 5.52
CA TYR A 379 -8.99 5.02 4.87
C TYR A 379 -9.40 3.91 3.87
N GLY A 380 -10.71 3.69 3.73
CA GLY A 380 -11.34 2.72 2.85
C GLY A 380 -11.32 3.14 1.37
N GLY A 381 -12.04 2.42 0.51
CA GLY A 381 -12.16 2.76 -0.90
C GLY A 381 -12.22 1.55 -1.84
N TYR A 382 -12.31 1.83 -3.14
CA TYR A 382 -12.28 0.84 -4.21
C TYR A 382 -10.99 0.90 -5.05
N THR A 383 -10.55 -0.28 -5.49
CA THR A 383 -9.66 -0.41 -6.66
C THR A 383 -10.46 -0.75 -7.92
N ALA A 384 -9.88 -0.50 -9.09
CA ALA A 384 -10.49 -0.82 -10.39
C ALA A 384 -10.91 -2.30 -10.44
N GLY A 385 -12.20 -2.56 -10.72
CA GLY A 385 -12.81 -3.88 -10.56
C GLY A 385 -13.56 -4.09 -9.24
N SER A 386 -13.97 -3.00 -8.56
CA SER A 386 -14.90 -2.99 -7.41
C SER A 386 -14.49 -3.83 -6.20
N LYS A 387 -13.18 -3.99 -5.98
CA LYS A 387 -12.66 -4.61 -4.75
C LYS A 387 -12.46 -3.55 -3.67
N LYS A 388 -13.19 -3.69 -2.55
CA LYS A 388 -12.95 -2.90 -1.34
C LYS A 388 -11.50 -3.08 -0.90
N THR A 389 -10.82 -2.00 -0.56
CA THR A 389 -9.44 -2.01 -0.06
C THR A 389 -9.27 -0.97 1.03
N LEU A 390 -8.30 -1.20 1.91
CA LEU A 390 -7.68 -0.14 2.67
C LEU A 390 -6.58 0.52 1.84
N LYS A 391 -6.45 1.84 1.92
CA LYS A 391 -5.44 2.64 1.21
C LYS A 391 -4.10 2.55 1.98
N MET A 392 -3.32 1.49 1.75
CA MET A 392 -2.09 1.15 2.50
C MET A 392 -0.77 1.68 1.89
N SER A 393 -0.83 2.61 0.94
CA SER A 393 0.33 3.14 0.21
C SER A 393 0.07 4.60 -0.17
N PRO A 394 0.96 5.57 0.10
CA PRO A 394 2.34 5.45 0.63
C PRO A 394 2.43 4.96 2.09
N ALA A 395 3.63 4.96 2.67
CA ALA A 395 3.82 4.62 4.08
C ALA A 395 3.10 5.65 4.99
N PRO A 396 2.55 5.24 6.16
CA PRO A 396 1.84 6.15 7.05
C PRO A 396 2.65 7.38 7.46
N THR A 397 2.03 8.56 7.42
CA THR A 397 2.67 9.82 7.81
C THR A 397 2.00 10.44 9.03
N LEU A 398 2.80 10.98 9.97
CA LEU A 398 2.27 11.94 10.93
C LEU A 398 1.95 13.24 10.19
N ASP A 399 0.66 13.47 9.94
CA ASP A 399 0.17 14.73 9.38
C ASP A 399 -1.21 15.06 9.96
N PRO A 400 -1.27 15.64 11.19
CA PRO A 400 -2.52 16.16 11.74
C PRO A 400 -2.99 17.44 11.02
N ALA A 401 -2.13 18.07 10.21
CA ALA A 401 -2.33 19.41 9.65
C ALA A 401 -2.75 19.42 8.16
N LEU A 402 -2.39 18.39 7.39
CA LEU A 402 -2.88 18.14 6.02
C LEU A 402 -3.66 16.81 5.95
N PRO A 403 -4.84 16.73 6.60
CA PRO A 403 -5.70 15.55 6.57
C PRO A 403 -6.15 15.20 5.14
N GLY A 404 -6.51 13.93 4.92
CA GLY A 404 -6.84 13.40 3.59
C GLY A 404 -5.66 12.76 2.85
N LYS A 405 -4.67 12.25 3.60
CA LYS A 405 -3.55 11.45 3.05
C LYS A 405 -3.48 10.09 3.72
N ASP A 406 -3.28 9.07 2.90
CA ASP A 406 -3.44 7.68 3.30
C ASP A 406 -2.10 6.94 3.43
N PRO A 407 -1.86 6.18 4.51
CA PRO A 407 -2.53 6.21 5.81
C PRO A 407 -2.11 7.42 6.67
N GLN A 408 -3.00 7.87 7.54
CA GLN A 408 -2.74 8.94 8.51
C GLN A 408 -2.25 8.35 9.84
N ILE A 409 -1.37 9.05 10.55
CA ILE A 409 -1.03 8.77 11.96
C ILE A 409 -1.56 9.91 12.84
N LEU A 410 -2.24 9.57 13.94
CA LEU A 410 -2.63 10.47 15.02
C LEU A 410 -1.76 10.19 16.25
N THR A 411 -1.01 11.20 16.71
CA THR A 411 -0.23 11.23 17.96
C THR A 411 0.33 12.66 18.14
N PHE A 412 0.84 13.01 19.32
CA PHE A 412 1.20 14.40 19.68
C PHE A 412 2.52 14.48 20.46
N PRO A 413 3.34 15.53 20.26
CA PRO A 413 4.66 15.64 20.89
C PRO A 413 4.62 15.91 22.40
N ASP A 414 3.47 16.38 22.92
CA ASP A 414 3.23 16.74 24.32
C ASP A 414 2.34 15.72 25.07
N LEU A 415 2.25 14.49 24.58
CA LEU A 415 1.70 13.35 25.34
C LEU A 415 2.58 13.05 26.57
N SER A 416 1.93 12.68 27.68
CA SER A 416 2.59 12.28 28.93
C SER A 416 3.33 10.94 28.82
N TYR A 417 4.27 10.72 29.74
CA TYR A 417 4.89 9.41 29.96
C TYR A 417 3.80 8.38 30.33
N HIS A 418 3.76 7.23 29.64
CA HIS A 418 2.65 6.26 29.70
C HIS A 418 1.25 6.83 29.38
N ALA A 419 1.13 7.90 28.57
CA ALA A 419 -0.19 8.42 28.17
C ALA A 419 -1.12 7.35 27.59
N GLN A 420 -0.56 6.33 26.92
CA GLN A 420 -1.27 5.18 26.36
C GLN A 420 -2.35 5.60 25.35
N PHE A 421 -2.08 6.62 24.53
CA PHE A 421 -2.97 7.09 23.47
C PHE A 421 -3.21 5.97 22.44
N GLY A 422 -4.47 5.61 22.22
CA GLY A 422 -4.86 4.45 21.41
C GLY A 422 -5.04 3.15 22.21
N TYR A 423 -5.17 3.24 23.55
CA TYR A 423 -5.42 2.05 24.39
C TYR A 423 -6.80 1.43 24.17
N SER A 424 -7.79 2.27 23.90
CA SER A 424 -9.15 1.89 23.49
C SER A 424 -9.61 2.81 22.36
N LEU A 425 -10.45 2.29 21.47
CA LEU A 425 -11.03 3.01 20.34
C LEU A 425 -12.52 2.65 20.22
N ALA A 426 -13.39 3.63 19.96
CA ALA A 426 -14.80 3.39 19.66
C ALA A 426 -15.06 3.40 18.15
N SER A 427 -16.03 2.60 17.68
CA SER A 427 -16.36 2.35 16.27
C SER A 427 -17.75 2.87 15.92
N ARG A 428 -17.96 3.31 14.67
CA ARG A 428 -19.25 3.71 14.09
C ARG A 428 -20.07 4.57 15.05
N GLY A 429 -19.48 5.70 15.46
CA GLY A 429 -20.14 6.72 16.26
C GLY A 429 -20.52 7.91 15.43
N ASN A 430 -21.56 8.65 15.80
CA ASN A 430 -21.84 9.96 15.20
C ASN A 430 -22.49 10.89 16.25
N LEU A 431 -21.66 11.65 16.98
CA LEU A 431 -22.09 12.50 18.11
C LEU A 431 -22.72 13.82 17.64
N ASN A 432 -22.25 14.33 16.50
CA ASN A 432 -22.71 15.57 15.88
C ASN A 432 -23.95 15.38 14.99
N GLY A 433 -24.31 14.13 14.65
CA GLY A 433 -25.43 13.79 13.77
C GLY A 433 -25.22 14.22 12.31
N ASP A 434 -23.97 14.35 11.85
CA ASP A 434 -23.66 14.95 10.54
C ASP A 434 -23.39 13.94 9.41
N ARG A 435 -23.63 14.40 8.18
CA ARG A 435 -23.60 13.61 6.94
C ARG A 435 -22.98 14.38 5.78
N ALA A 436 -22.73 13.68 4.68
CA ALA A 436 -22.40 14.25 3.38
C ALA A 436 -23.15 13.49 2.28
N GLY A 437 -24.19 14.11 1.71
CA GLY A 437 -25.16 13.39 0.89
C GLY A 437 -25.80 12.23 1.67
N ASP A 438 -25.75 11.02 1.09
CA ASP A 438 -26.36 9.80 1.66
C ASP A 438 -25.49 9.11 2.73
N TYR A 439 -24.28 9.61 3.02
CA TYR A 439 -23.33 8.97 3.93
C TYR A 439 -23.25 9.69 5.27
N THR A 440 -23.28 8.92 6.38
CA THR A 440 -22.93 9.45 7.71
C THR A 440 -21.43 9.75 7.77
N CYS A 441 -21.06 10.85 8.44
CA CYS A 441 -19.69 11.06 8.87
C CYS A 441 -19.51 10.38 10.23
N ASP A 442 -18.64 9.37 10.32
CA ASP A 442 -18.41 8.70 11.60
C ASP A 442 -17.30 9.42 12.40
N ASP A 443 -17.46 9.46 13.72
CA ASP A 443 -16.50 9.99 14.70
C ASP A 443 -15.54 8.92 15.22
N LEU A 444 -14.33 9.33 15.62
CA LEU A 444 -13.36 8.49 16.33
C LEU A 444 -13.11 9.00 17.75
N ALA A 445 -13.47 8.19 18.75
CA ALA A 445 -13.10 8.41 20.14
C ALA A 445 -11.90 7.53 20.55
N VAL A 446 -10.84 8.17 21.07
CA VAL A 446 -9.56 7.53 21.40
C VAL A 446 -9.25 7.66 22.89
N GLY A 447 -9.10 6.53 23.59
CA GLY A 447 -8.71 6.47 24.98
C GLY A 447 -7.20 6.61 25.22
N ALA A 448 -6.84 7.40 26.23
CA ALA A 448 -5.48 7.62 26.73
C ALA A 448 -5.45 7.55 28.27
N PRO A 449 -5.59 6.35 28.87
CA PRO A 449 -5.88 6.16 30.29
C PRO A 449 -4.71 6.47 31.24
N GLY A 450 -3.52 6.76 30.74
CA GLY A 450 -2.40 7.27 31.55
C GLY A 450 -2.03 8.73 31.25
N GLN A 451 -2.80 9.42 30.39
CA GLN A 451 -2.52 10.82 30.07
C GLN A 451 -2.84 11.71 31.27
N SER A 452 -1.89 12.56 31.64
CA SER A 452 -2.04 13.60 32.67
C SER A 452 -3.10 14.62 32.26
N SER A 453 -4.10 14.82 33.11
CA SER A 453 -5.16 15.79 32.95
C SER A 453 -4.69 17.22 33.23
N PRO A 454 -5.40 18.26 32.75
CA PRO A 454 -5.00 19.67 32.87
C PRO A 454 -4.93 20.22 34.31
N ASP A 455 -5.46 19.46 35.27
CA ASP A 455 -5.33 19.69 36.71
C ASP A 455 -4.03 19.11 37.32
N GLY A 456 -3.17 18.50 36.50
CA GLY A 456 -1.89 17.93 36.89
C GLY A 456 -1.93 16.47 37.37
N ARG A 457 -3.05 15.75 37.17
CA ARG A 457 -3.22 14.36 37.66
C ARG A 457 -3.34 13.33 36.54
N ASP A 458 -2.75 12.15 36.74
CA ASP A 458 -2.75 11.02 35.77
C ASP A 458 -4.07 10.22 35.76
N THR A 459 -5.20 10.94 35.84
CA THR A 459 -6.57 10.39 35.88
C THR A 459 -6.97 9.69 34.59
N GLY A 460 -6.35 10.02 33.45
CA GLY A 460 -6.69 9.50 32.13
C GLY A 460 -7.62 10.42 31.31
N ASN A 461 -7.51 10.34 29.99
CA ASN A 461 -8.18 11.23 29.04
C ASN A 461 -8.79 10.46 27.86
N VAL A 462 -9.69 11.12 27.12
CA VAL A 462 -10.26 10.65 25.85
C VAL A 462 -10.23 11.80 24.86
N PHE A 463 -9.89 11.51 23.61
CA PHE A 463 -9.84 12.49 22.52
C PHE A 463 -10.88 12.13 21.46
N LEU A 464 -11.71 13.11 21.09
CA LEU A 464 -12.73 13.01 20.05
C LEU A 464 -12.24 13.69 18.78
N PHE A 465 -12.19 12.94 17.69
CA PHE A 465 -11.90 13.43 16.35
C PHE A 465 -13.16 13.24 15.51
N PHE A 466 -13.69 14.33 14.96
CA PHE A 466 -14.93 14.31 14.20
C PHE A 466 -14.68 13.95 12.73
N GLY A 467 -15.56 13.14 12.15
CA GLY A 467 -15.54 12.80 10.72
C GLY A 467 -15.86 14.01 9.85
N THR A 468 -15.23 14.14 8.68
CA THR A 468 -15.54 15.27 7.78
C THR A 468 -15.23 14.96 6.31
N SER A 469 -16.22 15.18 5.43
CA SER A 469 -16.18 14.76 4.01
C SER A 469 -15.18 15.51 3.14
N GLN A 470 -14.59 16.59 3.65
CA GLN A 470 -13.57 17.34 2.92
C GLN A 470 -12.17 16.73 3.05
N VAL A 471 -11.87 16.03 4.16
CA VAL A 471 -10.49 15.61 4.50
C VAL A 471 -10.35 14.40 5.44
N GLY A 472 -11.41 13.83 6.00
CA GLY A 472 -11.30 12.86 7.10
C GLY A 472 -10.94 13.50 8.45
N LEU A 473 -10.33 12.73 9.36
CA LEU A 473 -10.12 13.16 10.75
C LEU A 473 -9.12 14.32 10.88
N LYS A 474 -9.60 15.43 11.46
CA LYS A 474 -8.81 16.63 11.78
C LYS A 474 -8.30 16.55 13.23
N ALA A 475 -7.03 16.90 13.46
CA ALA A 475 -6.43 16.96 14.79
C ALA A 475 -5.61 18.26 14.98
N PRO A 476 -5.57 18.86 16.18
CA PRO A 476 -4.66 19.96 16.48
C PRO A 476 -3.22 19.47 16.59
N ALA A 477 -2.24 20.38 16.58
CA ALA A 477 -0.82 20.03 16.62
C ALA A 477 -0.35 19.47 17.98
N THR A 478 -1.07 19.75 19.08
CA THR A 478 -0.66 19.41 20.45
C THR A 478 -1.84 19.09 21.37
N VAL A 479 -1.63 18.24 22.38
CA VAL A 479 -2.58 17.94 23.46
C VAL A 479 -3.02 19.20 24.22
N ALA A 480 -2.12 20.17 24.35
CA ALA A 480 -2.38 21.48 24.98
C ALA A 480 -3.33 22.39 24.18
N THR A 481 -3.49 22.20 22.86
CA THR A 481 -4.33 23.07 22.00
C THR A 481 -5.74 22.55 21.75
N PHE A 482 -6.12 21.39 22.29
CA PHE A 482 -7.50 20.89 22.24
C PHE A 482 -8.46 21.77 23.08
N PRO A 483 -9.63 22.15 22.52
CA PRO A 483 -10.84 22.41 23.30
C PRO A 483 -11.10 21.33 24.35
N GLN A 484 -11.48 21.72 25.58
CA GLN A 484 -11.60 20.79 26.71
C GLN A 484 -13.03 20.71 27.25
N ASN A 485 -13.61 19.51 27.31
CA ASN A 485 -14.96 19.27 27.86
C ASN A 485 -16.01 20.33 27.41
N GLN A 486 -16.06 20.63 26.11
CA GLN A 486 -16.97 21.63 25.54
C GLN A 486 -17.44 21.25 24.14
N GLU A 487 -18.56 21.83 23.72
CA GLU A 487 -19.06 21.83 22.35
C GLU A 487 -18.03 22.43 21.38
N SER A 488 -18.03 21.96 20.13
CA SER A 488 -17.00 22.33 19.14
C SER A 488 -17.46 22.35 17.68
N CYS A 489 -18.68 21.89 17.36
CA CYS A 489 -19.26 21.92 16.02
C CYS A 489 -20.14 23.15 15.78
N ASP A 490 -20.38 23.51 14.52
CA ASP A 490 -21.15 24.69 14.14
C ASP A 490 -22.67 24.46 13.96
N GLY A 491 -23.19 23.28 14.34
CA GLY A 491 -24.64 23.03 14.44
C GLY A 491 -25.32 22.50 13.18
N ARG A 492 -24.59 22.16 12.12
CA ARG A 492 -25.14 21.67 10.84
C ARG A 492 -25.36 20.16 10.85
N GLU A 493 -26.37 19.72 10.09
CA GLU A 493 -26.55 18.31 9.76
C GLU A 493 -25.70 17.86 8.57
N GLU A 494 -25.26 18.77 7.68
CA GLU A 494 -24.48 18.39 6.49
C GLU A 494 -23.19 19.21 6.38
N GLY A 495 -22.06 18.50 6.26
CA GLY A 495 -20.73 19.08 6.19
C GLY A 495 -20.39 19.96 7.41
N ALA A 496 -20.66 19.45 8.62
CA ALA A 496 -20.39 20.18 9.85
C ALA A 496 -18.92 20.54 10.01
N THR A 497 -18.65 21.67 10.67
CA THR A 497 -17.28 22.08 10.99
C THR A 497 -17.04 21.99 12.48
N CYS A 498 -16.43 20.88 12.90
CA CYS A 498 -16.04 20.60 14.28
C CYS A 498 -14.53 20.80 14.51
N ALA A 499 -14.16 21.26 15.69
CA ALA A 499 -12.81 21.05 16.23
C ALA A 499 -12.77 19.76 17.08
N ALA A 500 -11.66 19.02 17.02
CA ALA A 500 -11.45 17.86 17.88
C ALA A 500 -11.44 18.26 19.37
N VAL A 501 -12.00 17.43 20.26
CA VAL A 501 -12.21 17.77 21.68
C VAL A 501 -11.47 16.79 22.59
N ARG A 502 -10.82 17.34 23.62
CA ARG A 502 -10.23 16.57 24.72
C ARG A 502 -11.24 16.48 25.88
N LEU A 503 -11.66 15.27 26.20
CA LEU A 503 -12.47 14.97 27.38
C LEU A 503 -11.58 14.43 28.51
N TRP A 504 -11.95 14.79 29.73
CA TRP A 504 -11.29 14.38 30.98
C TRP A 504 -12.27 14.58 32.15
N PRO A 505 -12.11 13.88 33.29
CA PRO A 505 -13.09 13.92 34.39
C PRO A 505 -13.00 15.24 35.21
N ASN A 506 -13.35 16.36 34.58
CA ASN A 506 -13.30 17.69 35.21
C ASN A 506 -14.45 17.87 36.20
N TYR A 507 -14.20 17.50 37.46
CA TYR A 507 -15.17 17.62 38.54
C TYR A 507 -15.60 19.05 38.88
N SER A 508 -14.91 20.10 38.38
CA SER A 508 -15.39 21.49 38.53
C SER A 508 -16.64 21.80 37.70
N LEU A 509 -16.92 21.01 36.65
CA LEU A 509 -18.13 21.12 35.83
C LEU A 509 -19.34 20.40 36.47
N TRP A 510 -19.15 19.68 37.58
CA TRP A 510 -20.17 18.83 38.18
C TRP A 510 -21.27 19.65 38.90
N PRO A 511 -22.56 19.45 38.59
CA PRO A 511 -23.65 20.29 39.09
C PRO A 511 -24.03 19.90 40.53
N SER A 512 -23.25 20.40 41.49
CA SER A 512 -23.49 20.24 42.94
C SER A 512 -24.90 20.66 43.37
N THR A 513 -25.43 21.73 42.76
CA THR A 513 -26.77 22.28 43.02
C THR A 513 -27.90 21.39 42.51
N ALA A 514 -27.72 20.67 41.40
CA ALA A 514 -28.77 19.83 40.81
C ALA A 514 -29.15 18.62 41.68
N TRP A 515 -28.25 18.20 42.57
CA TRP A 515 -28.35 16.93 43.30
C TRP A 515 -28.16 17.09 44.82
N GLY A 516 -28.57 18.22 45.40
CA GLY A 516 -28.75 18.34 46.85
C GLY A 516 -27.58 18.88 47.68
N GLY A 517 -26.63 19.61 47.09
CA GLY A 517 -25.76 20.54 47.83
C GLY A 517 -24.63 19.95 48.68
N SER A 518 -24.58 18.64 48.92
CA SER A 518 -23.37 17.99 49.44
C SER A 518 -22.21 18.25 48.48
N ALA A 519 -21.12 18.84 48.99
CA ALA A 519 -19.90 19.02 48.22
C ALA A 519 -19.41 17.66 47.70
N TYR A 520 -18.97 17.64 46.45
CA TYR A 520 -18.27 16.49 45.88
C TYR A 520 -16.96 16.30 46.65
N VAL A 521 -16.90 15.27 47.49
CA VAL A 521 -15.63 14.78 48.06
C VAL A 521 -15.07 13.81 47.01
N PRO A 522 -14.00 14.18 46.30
CA PRO A 522 -13.37 13.26 45.37
C PRO A 522 -12.70 12.17 46.20
N SER A 523 -12.96 10.90 45.89
CA SER A 523 -12.31 9.76 46.54
C SER A 523 -10.88 9.57 46.00
N TYR A 524 -10.02 10.58 46.18
CA TYR A 524 -8.58 10.43 45.96
C TYR A 524 -8.04 9.40 46.96
N ASP A 525 -7.12 8.54 46.53
CA ASP A 525 -6.37 7.75 47.51
C ASP A 525 -5.41 8.64 48.32
N ALA A 526 -5.11 8.24 49.55
CA ALA A 526 -4.23 9.00 50.45
C ALA A 526 -2.73 8.79 50.17
N ASN A 527 -2.38 8.08 49.08
CA ASN A 527 -1.04 7.59 48.78
C ASN A 527 -0.45 8.20 47.49
N GLY A 528 -1.25 8.90 46.68
CA GLY A 528 -0.79 9.70 45.54
C GLY A 528 -0.61 8.95 44.22
N VAL A 529 -1.33 7.84 44.00
CA VAL A 529 -1.28 7.04 42.76
C VAL A 529 -2.62 7.04 42.02
N ASP A 530 -3.16 8.25 41.85
CA ASP A 530 -4.54 8.60 41.43
C ASP A 530 -4.91 8.28 39.96
N SER A 531 -4.33 7.21 39.38
CA SER A 531 -4.67 6.74 38.03
C SER A 531 -5.93 5.87 38.06
N ILE A 532 -7.07 6.54 38.07
CA ILE A 532 -8.40 5.92 37.91
C ILE A 532 -8.62 5.28 36.51
N ARG A 533 -7.66 5.48 35.60
CA ARG A 533 -7.60 4.97 34.21
C ARG A 533 -8.84 5.34 33.39
N TRP A 534 -9.27 6.59 33.49
CA TRP A 534 -10.37 7.14 32.73
C TRP A 534 -10.06 7.12 31.23
N GLY A 535 -10.92 6.50 30.43
CA GLY A 535 -10.61 6.17 29.02
C GLY A 535 -9.94 4.81 28.81
N ALA A 536 -9.94 3.91 29.82
CA ALA A 536 -9.50 2.53 29.63
C ALA A 536 -10.46 1.71 28.75
N ALA A 537 -11.73 2.10 28.72
CA ALA A 537 -12.73 1.66 27.74
C ALA A 537 -13.49 2.89 27.24
N VAL A 538 -13.82 2.90 25.94
CA VAL A 538 -14.60 3.95 25.30
C VAL A 538 -15.51 3.28 24.28
N SER A 539 -16.80 3.61 24.28
CA SER A 539 -17.77 3.15 23.29
C SER A 539 -18.77 4.26 23.02
N PHE A 540 -19.02 4.59 21.76
CA PHE A 540 -20.31 5.13 21.37
C PHE A 540 -21.37 4.09 21.76
N VAL A 541 -22.50 4.51 22.32
CA VAL A 541 -23.57 3.60 22.77
C VAL A 541 -24.82 3.68 21.89
N GLY A 542 -24.78 4.45 20.81
CA GLY A 542 -25.98 4.86 20.08
C GLY A 542 -26.74 5.95 20.82
N ASP A 543 -27.89 6.36 20.29
CA ASP A 543 -28.83 7.21 21.03
C ASP A 543 -29.38 6.41 22.23
N TYR A 544 -28.91 6.76 23.43
CA TYR A 544 -29.29 6.13 24.69
C TYR A 544 -30.37 6.96 25.41
N ASN A 545 -30.37 8.28 25.19
CA ASN A 545 -31.22 9.23 25.90
C ASN A 545 -32.54 9.61 25.17
N ALA A 546 -32.71 9.21 23.91
CA ALA A 546 -33.80 9.50 22.98
C ALA A 546 -33.95 10.99 22.58
N ASP A 547 -32.84 11.67 22.27
CA ASP A 547 -32.83 13.02 21.68
C ASP A 547 -32.53 13.07 20.18
N GLY A 548 -32.07 11.96 19.58
CA GLY A 548 -31.74 11.83 18.16
C GLY A 548 -30.26 11.91 17.80
N TYR A 549 -29.35 12.10 18.76
CA TYR A 549 -27.89 12.01 18.57
C TYR A 549 -27.32 10.78 19.28
N GLU A 550 -26.13 10.31 18.89
CA GLU A 550 -25.48 9.23 19.63
C GLU A 550 -24.78 9.71 20.91
N ASP A 551 -24.80 8.87 21.93
CA ASP A 551 -24.17 9.10 23.23
C ASP A 551 -22.84 8.32 23.36
N LEU A 552 -21.97 8.73 24.30
CA LEU A 552 -20.61 8.22 24.48
C LEU A 552 -20.35 7.76 25.91
N ALA A 553 -20.05 6.47 26.10
CA ALA A 553 -19.70 5.89 27.39
C ALA A 553 -18.18 5.71 27.54
N ILE A 554 -17.62 6.21 28.65
CA ILE A 554 -16.18 6.22 28.98
C ILE A 554 -15.94 5.54 30.34
N GLY A 555 -15.14 4.48 30.37
CA GLY A 555 -14.85 3.70 31.58
C GLY A 555 -13.69 4.26 32.41
N ALA A 556 -13.84 4.23 33.74
CA ALA A 556 -12.83 4.60 34.73
C ALA A 556 -12.66 3.49 35.78
N PRO A 557 -12.15 2.30 35.40
CA PRO A 557 -12.25 1.08 36.19
C PRO A 557 -11.45 1.07 37.49
N ASN A 558 -10.46 1.94 37.65
CA ASN A 558 -9.67 2.02 38.89
C ASN A 558 -10.22 3.08 39.88
N ALA A 559 -11.31 3.78 39.56
CA ALA A 559 -11.91 4.74 40.47
C ALA A 559 -12.39 4.09 41.78
N SER A 560 -12.10 4.72 42.92
CA SER A 560 -12.74 4.40 44.19
C SER A 560 -14.21 4.87 44.22
N TRP A 561 -14.96 4.41 45.22
CA TRP A 561 -16.39 4.70 45.33
C TRP A 561 -16.68 6.08 45.93
N ASP A 562 -17.12 7.01 45.07
CA ASP A 562 -17.59 8.34 45.45
C ASP A 562 -19.14 8.47 45.46
N GLY A 563 -19.86 7.35 45.43
CA GLY A 563 -21.33 7.31 45.48
C GLY A 563 -21.95 7.51 46.87
N VAL A 564 -21.18 7.95 47.87
CA VAL A 564 -21.67 8.28 49.23
C VAL A 564 -21.92 9.78 49.41
N SER A 565 -22.68 10.15 50.43
CA SER A 565 -22.78 11.56 50.84
C SER A 565 -21.61 11.95 51.75
N ALA A 566 -21.13 13.19 51.62
CA ALA A 566 -20.02 13.75 52.41
C ALA A 566 -20.22 13.64 53.93
N THR A 567 -21.48 13.59 54.40
CA THR A 567 -21.82 13.37 55.82
C THR A 567 -21.42 11.97 56.32
N TYR A 568 -21.43 10.96 55.45
CA TYR A 568 -21.16 9.55 55.80
C TYR A 568 -19.76 9.07 55.39
N ALA A 569 -19.04 9.83 54.56
CA ALA A 569 -17.67 9.55 54.16
C ALA A 569 -16.69 9.50 55.36
N ASN A 570 -17.01 10.22 56.43
CA ASN A 570 -16.14 10.38 57.60
C ASN A 570 -16.44 9.36 58.72
N ASP A 571 -17.70 8.95 58.88
CA ASP A 571 -18.16 8.11 60.01
C ASP A 571 -18.14 6.60 59.73
N SER A 572 -18.16 6.18 58.46
CA SER A 572 -18.53 4.80 58.09
C SER A 572 -17.37 3.80 58.00
N GLY A 573 -16.12 4.28 57.91
CA GLY A 573 -14.91 3.46 57.72
C GLY A 573 -14.86 2.66 56.40
N TRP A 574 -15.85 2.81 55.52
CA TRP A 574 -16.05 1.99 54.34
C TRP A 574 -15.79 2.80 53.07
N ASN A 575 -14.58 2.67 52.52
CA ASN A 575 -14.14 3.32 51.29
C ASN A 575 -13.58 2.26 50.32
N PRO A 576 -14.43 1.62 49.50
CA PRO A 576 -13.99 0.58 48.58
C PRO A 576 -13.29 1.18 47.36
N ASN A 577 -12.04 0.77 47.16
CA ASN A 577 -11.18 1.22 46.06
C ASN A 577 -11.33 0.33 44.82
N ASN A 578 -10.96 0.85 43.63
CA ASN A 578 -11.05 0.12 42.35
C ASN A 578 -12.45 -0.46 42.06
N VAL A 579 -13.51 0.25 42.46
CA VAL A 579 -14.90 -0.12 42.17
C VAL A 579 -15.20 0.17 40.70
N GLY A 580 -14.81 1.35 40.23
CA GLY A 580 -15.00 1.84 38.88
C GLY A 580 -16.36 2.51 38.64
N TYR A 581 -16.39 3.42 37.67
CA TYR A 581 -17.61 4.05 37.16
C TYR A 581 -17.53 4.19 35.63
N VAL A 582 -18.67 4.48 34.99
CA VAL A 582 -18.74 4.89 33.59
C VAL A 582 -19.25 6.32 33.51
N ALA A 583 -18.55 7.18 32.77
CA ALA A 583 -19.00 8.51 32.41
C ALA A 583 -19.78 8.43 31.08
N MET A 584 -21.07 8.75 31.10
CA MET A 584 -21.86 8.90 29.88
C MET A 584 -21.87 10.37 29.46
N TYR A 585 -21.37 10.69 28.28
CA TYR A 585 -21.45 12.00 27.61
C TYR A 585 -22.52 11.96 26.53
N PHE A 586 -23.10 13.11 26.20
CA PHE A 586 -24.27 13.20 25.33
C PHE A 586 -23.95 13.79 23.96
N GLY A 587 -24.65 13.34 22.92
CA GLY A 587 -24.58 13.91 21.57
C GLY A 587 -25.29 15.26 21.45
N SER A 588 -25.09 15.94 20.31
CA SER A 588 -25.82 17.12 19.85
C SER A 588 -25.25 17.60 18.51
N SER A 589 -25.97 18.41 17.72
CA SER A 589 -25.39 19.05 16.51
C SER A 589 -24.18 19.97 16.77
N LEU A 590 -23.86 20.27 18.04
CA LEU A 590 -22.69 21.01 18.47
C LEU A 590 -21.50 20.08 18.86
N GLY A 591 -21.61 18.79 18.56
CA GLY A 591 -20.71 17.72 19.00
C GLY A 591 -21.11 17.22 20.38
N VAL A 592 -20.12 17.01 21.26
CA VAL A 592 -20.35 16.58 22.65
C VAL A 592 -21.16 17.63 23.44
N GLY A 593 -22.47 17.38 23.59
CA GLY A 593 -23.49 18.36 23.96
C GLY A 593 -23.80 18.46 25.46
N LEU A 594 -24.99 18.98 25.77
CA LEU A 594 -25.53 19.10 27.12
C LEU A 594 -26.94 18.49 27.19
N ALA A 595 -27.07 17.27 27.73
CA ALA A 595 -28.39 16.74 28.06
C ALA A 595 -29.01 17.54 29.21
N GLU A 596 -30.32 17.73 29.15
CA GLU A 596 -31.07 18.21 30.30
C GLU A 596 -31.27 17.03 31.27
N VAL A 597 -30.85 17.23 32.54
CA VAL A 597 -30.90 16.18 33.57
C VAL A 597 -31.98 16.43 34.61
N LYS A 598 -32.41 17.69 34.77
CA LYS A 598 -33.65 18.14 35.42
C LYS A 598 -34.15 19.39 34.70
N PRO A 599 -35.45 19.74 34.78
CA PRO A 599 -35.98 20.98 34.22
C PRO A 599 -35.14 22.21 34.57
N GLY A 600 -34.62 22.90 33.56
CA GLY A 600 -33.74 24.07 33.70
C GLY A 600 -32.30 23.76 34.11
N GLN A 601 -31.88 22.49 34.17
CA GLN A 601 -30.55 22.07 34.59
C GLN A 601 -29.95 21.09 33.57
N LYS A 602 -29.03 21.61 32.75
CA LYS A 602 -28.30 20.85 31.73
C LYS A 602 -26.89 20.50 32.17
N PHE A 603 -26.39 19.35 31.76
CA PHE A 603 -25.06 18.86 32.11
C PHE A 603 -24.45 18.02 30.99
N ARG A 604 -23.11 18.04 30.88
CA ARG A 604 -22.36 17.48 29.74
C ARG A 604 -22.18 15.97 29.80
N TRP A 605 -22.21 15.39 31.00
CA TRP A 605 -22.02 13.98 31.23
C TRP A 605 -22.68 13.53 32.54
N ILE A 606 -22.75 12.23 32.84
CA ILE A 606 -23.13 11.71 34.17
C ILE A 606 -22.24 10.54 34.58
N LYS A 607 -22.12 10.30 35.90
CA LYS A 607 -21.59 9.03 36.41
C LYS A 607 -22.69 7.98 36.49
N ILE A 608 -22.44 6.82 35.89
CA ILE A 608 -23.21 5.60 35.99
C ILE A 608 -22.40 4.60 36.83
N TYR A 609 -23.08 3.96 37.78
CA TYR A 609 -22.47 3.15 38.82
C TYR A 609 -23.05 1.73 38.82
N PRO A 610 -22.27 0.70 39.23
CA PRO A 610 -22.81 -0.65 39.38
C PRO A 610 -23.91 -0.70 40.45
N SER A 611 -24.96 -1.48 40.23
CA SER A 611 -26.07 -1.64 41.18
C SER A 611 -25.70 -2.38 42.47
N VAL A 612 -24.55 -3.05 42.47
CA VAL A 612 -23.90 -3.70 43.63
C VAL A 612 -22.42 -3.32 43.64
N VAL A 613 -21.89 -2.92 44.80
CA VAL A 613 -20.54 -2.33 44.90
C VAL A 613 -19.61 -3.23 45.70
N GLN A 614 -18.43 -3.49 45.14
CA GLN A 614 -17.40 -4.32 45.74
C GLN A 614 -16.01 -3.79 45.37
N SER A 615 -15.11 -3.71 46.35
CA SER A 615 -13.71 -3.32 46.11
C SER A 615 -13.06 -4.17 45.03
N ASN A 616 -12.27 -3.54 44.16
CA ASN A 616 -11.59 -4.17 43.04
C ASN A 616 -12.49 -4.82 41.97
N MET A 617 -13.81 -4.58 41.94
CA MET A 617 -14.67 -5.13 40.87
C MET A 617 -14.36 -4.55 39.48
N ARG A 618 -13.81 -3.34 39.42
CA ARG A 618 -13.33 -2.65 38.20
C ARG A 618 -14.40 -2.50 37.11
N PHE A 619 -15.58 -2.04 37.50
CA PHE A 619 -16.68 -1.69 36.63
C PHE A 619 -16.25 -0.63 35.60
N GLY A 620 -16.63 -0.83 34.33
CA GLY A 620 -16.13 0.00 33.23
C GLY A 620 -14.78 -0.44 32.67
N THR A 621 -14.32 -1.66 32.95
CA THR A 621 -13.11 -2.22 32.28
C THR A 621 -13.37 -2.50 30.80
N SER A 622 -14.60 -2.82 30.43
CA SER A 622 -15.07 -2.89 29.05
C SER A 622 -16.51 -2.38 28.95
N ILE A 623 -16.88 -1.89 27.76
CA ILE A 623 -18.21 -1.36 27.45
C ILE A 623 -18.54 -1.80 26.02
N SER A 624 -19.78 -2.23 25.77
CA SER A 624 -20.32 -2.47 24.42
C SER A 624 -21.71 -1.87 24.31
N ALA A 625 -21.96 -1.15 23.22
CA ALA A 625 -23.31 -0.84 22.75
C ALA A 625 -24.05 -2.11 22.29
N GLY A 626 -25.37 -2.00 22.15
CA GLY A 626 -26.22 -2.98 21.45
C GLY A 626 -27.70 -2.58 21.43
N ASP A 627 -28.54 -3.52 21.02
CA ASP A 627 -29.94 -3.65 21.43
C ASP A 627 -30.03 -5.02 22.08
N VAL A 628 -30.54 -5.12 23.31
CA VAL A 628 -30.68 -6.39 24.03
C VAL A 628 -32.05 -6.60 24.68
N ASP A 629 -32.98 -5.63 24.57
CA ASP A 629 -34.40 -5.81 24.93
C ASP A 629 -35.37 -5.81 23.73
N GLY A 630 -34.89 -5.48 22.54
CA GLY A 630 -35.68 -5.48 21.30
C GLY A 630 -36.52 -4.21 21.10
N ARG A 631 -36.08 -3.08 21.67
CA ARG A 631 -36.75 -1.77 21.58
C ARG A 631 -35.94 -0.70 20.87
N HIS A 632 -34.85 -1.03 20.18
CA HIS A 632 -34.10 -0.05 19.39
C HIS A 632 -34.93 0.56 18.26
N ARG A 633 -34.80 1.86 18.06
CA ARG A 633 -35.55 2.63 17.07
C ARG A 633 -34.59 3.49 16.25
N VAL A 634 -34.68 3.33 14.93
CA VAL A 634 -33.85 4.07 13.98
C VAL A 634 -34.67 5.23 13.41
N LEU A 635 -34.04 6.39 13.24
CA LEU A 635 -34.65 7.51 12.54
C LEU A 635 -34.90 7.10 11.08
N TYR A 636 -36.13 7.31 10.61
CA TYR A 636 -36.53 7.06 9.23
C TYR A 636 -37.00 8.37 8.61
N GLY A 637 -36.82 8.54 7.29
CA GLY A 637 -37.53 9.48 6.43
C GLY A 637 -37.19 10.98 6.58
N ASP A 638 -37.54 11.75 5.54
CA ASP A 638 -37.29 13.20 5.50
C ASP A 638 -37.92 14.03 6.64
N SER A 639 -37.46 15.29 6.73
CA SER A 639 -37.54 16.16 7.91
C SER A 639 -38.95 16.42 8.46
N ALA A 640 -40.03 16.12 7.72
CA ALA A 640 -41.40 16.50 8.07
C ALA A 640 -42.25 15.42 8.77
N SER A 641 -42.05 14.11 8.53
CA SER A 641 -43.12 13.12 8.77
C SER A 641 -42.84 11.99 9.77
N SER A 642 -41.57 11.62 9.97
CA SER A 642 -41.14 10.37 10.63
C SER A 642 -40.26 10.61 11.87
N LYS A 643 -40.28 9.65 12.81
CA LYS A 643 -40.67 10.00 14.20
C LYS A 643 -40.02 9.23 15.37
N TYR A 644 -38.97 8.43 15.15
CA TYR A 644 -38.51 7.45 16.15
C TYR A 644 -37.01 7.59 16.42
N VAL A 645 -36.64 7.56 17.69
CA VAL A 645 -35.26 7.77 18.19
C VAL A 645 -35.02 6.95 19.47
N GLY A 646 -33.75 6.69 19.78
CA GLY A 646 -33.32 5.95 20.97
C GLY A 646 -33.50 4.43 20.95
N GLY A 647 -33.42 3.84 22.15
CA GLY A 647 -33.52 2.41 22.43
C GLY A 647 -32.21 1.68 22.23
N SER A 648 -31.08 2.39 22.34
CA SER A 648 -29.75 1.76 22.34
C SER A 648 -29.37 1.39 23.77
N ASP A 649 -28.90 0.17 23.97
CA ASP A 649 -28.52 -0.37 25.27
C ASP A 649 -27.00 -0.41 25.42
N MET A 650 -26.52 -0.51 26.67
CA MET A 650 -25.10 -0.72 26.95
C MET A 650 -24.84 -1.88 27.93
N VAL A 651 -23.75 -2.60 27.69
CA VAL A 651 -23.27 -3.68 28.55
C VAL A 651 -21.87 -3.33 29.07
N ILE A 652 -21.73 -3.25 30.40
CA ILE A 652 -20.53 -2.80 31.10
C ILE A 652 -19.90 -3.95 31.91
N GLY A 653 -18.61 -4.19 31.73
CA GLY A 653 -17.87 -5.26 32.39
C GLY A 653 -17.26 -4.87 33.74
N ALA A 654 -17.37 -5.78 34.71
CA ALA A 654 -16.77 -5.70 36.04
C ALA A 654 -15.98 -7.00 36.36
N PRO A 655 -14.80 -7.20 35.75
CA PRO A 655 -14.07 -8.47 35.78
C PRO A 655 -13.51 -8.88 37.14
N GLY A 656 -13.39 -7.95 38.08
CA GLY A 656 -12.96 -8.26 39.44
C GLY A 656 -14.08 -8.70 40.37
N PHE A 657 -15.35 -8.70 39.94
CA PHE A 657 -16.46 -9.01 40.82
C PHE A 657 -16.46 -10.48 41.28
N ALA A 658 -16.66 -10.72 42.57
CA ALA A 658 -16.62 -12.02 43.22
C ALA A 658 -17.93 -12.34 43.94
N TYR A 659 -18.48 -13.53 43.67
CA TYR A 659 -19.80 -13.96 44.14
C TYR A 659 -19.86 -15.48 44.37
N THR A 660 -20.84 -15.98 45.13
CA THR A 660 -21.24 -17.40 45.08
C THR A 660 -22.07 -17.67 43.84
N ASN A 661 -22.01 -18.88 43.28
CA ASN A 661 -22.95 -19.37 42.27
C ASN A 661 -24.38 -18.89 42.59
N PRO A 662 -25.08 -18.19 41.66
CA PRO A 662 -26.43 -17.70 41.92
C PRO A 662 -27.42 -18.87 42.06
N ASP A 663 -28.33 -18.76 43.03
CA ASP A 663 -29.41 -19.72 43.27
C ASP A 663 -30.41 -19.70 42.10
N ASN A 664 -30.43 -20.78 41.33
CA ASN A 664 -31.30 -20.91 40.17
C ASN A 664 -32.78 -21.13 40.54
N THR A 665 -33.11 -21.39 41.81
CA THR A 665 -34.49 -21.42 42.29
C THR A 665 -35.06 -20.01 42.52
N VAL A 666 -34.18 -19.00 42.68
CA VAL A 666 -34.55 -17.57 42.72
C VAL A 666 -34.64 -16.98 41.30
N PHE A 667 -34.08 -17.64 40.28
CA PHE A 667 -34.07 -17.20 38.88
C PHE A 667 -34.88 -18.11 37.92
N PRO A 668 -36.21 -17.96 37.84
CA PRO A 668 -36.98 -18.52 36.74
C PRO A 668 -36.70 -17.76 35.42
N MET A 669 -35.77 -18.25 34.60
CA MET A 669 -35.78 -17.98 33.15
C MET A 669 -36.91 -18.77 32.45
N THR A 670 -38.12 -18.73 33.01
CA THR A 670 -39.25 -19.59 32.61
C THR A 670 -40.56 -18.80 32.54
N SER A 671 -40.82 -18.19 31.38
CA SER A 671 -42.14 -17.74 30.87
C SER A 671 -42.99 -16.76 31.71
N GLY A 672 -42.59 -16.41 32.92
CA GLY A 672 -43.15 -15.31 33.70
C GLY A 672 -42.10 -14.22 33.90
N ALA A 673 -42.52 -12.95 33.93
CA ALA A 673 -41.64 -11.85 34.27
C ALA A 673 -41.05 -12.03 35.68
N PRO A 674 -39.82 -11.56 35.95
CA PRO A 674 -39.32 -11.41 37.31
C PRO A 674 -40.26 -10.55 38.18
N ALA A 675 -40.03 -10.54 39.50
CA ALA A 675 -40.77 -9.66 40.42
C ALA A 675 -40.30 -8.20 40.27
N ASP A 676 -40.70 -7.60 39.15
CA ASP A 676 -39.93 -6.59 38.42
C ASP A 676 -39.94 -5.17 39.03
N ASN A 677 -40.82 -4.86 39.99
CA ASN A 677 -41.13 -3.48 40.40
C ASN A 677 -40.62 -3.07 41.80
N VAL A 678 -39.36 -3.38 42.16
CA VAL A 678 -38.79 -2.95 43.46
C VAL A 678 -37.34 -2.50 43.34
N SER A 679 -37.03 -1.27 43.74
CA SER A 679 -35.64 -0.78 43.85
C SER A 679 -34.83 -1.54 44.90
N ILE A 680 -33.55 -1.85 44.61
CA ILE A 680 -32.64 -2.52 45.57
C ILE A 680 -32.44 -1.60 46.78
N THR A 681 -32.71 -2.12 47.98
CA THR A 681 -32.43 -1.41 49.22
C THR A 681 -30.99 -1.69 49.70
N PRO A 682 -30.41 -0.85 50.57
CA PRO A 682 -29.10 -1.14 51.16
C PRO A 682 -29.05 -2.49 51.90
N ILE A 683 -30.13 -2.86 52.58
CA ILE A 683 -30.21 -4.13 53.32
C ILE A 683 -30.31 -5.34 52.37
N ASP A 684 -31.03 -5.22 51.25
CA ASP A 684 -31.10 -6.28 50.22
C ASP A 684 -29.80 -6.42 49.41
N GLY A 685 -29.03 -5.33 49.26
CA GLY A 685 -27.78 -5.35 48.52
C GLY A 685 -26.61 -5.99 49.27
N GLY A 686 -26.79 -6.36 50.55
CA GLY A 686 -25.74 -6.87 51.43
C GLY A 686 -24.93 -5.80 52.18
N TRP A 687 -25.35 -4.52 52.17
CA TRP A 687 -24.59 -3.39 52.73
C TRP A 687 -24.72 -3.26 54.25
N TRP A 688 -25.69 -3.95 54.85
CA TRP A 688 -25.93 -3.99 56.29
C TRP A 688 -26.07 -5.45 56.73
N GLY A 689 -25.10 -5.93 57.51
CA GLY A 689 -25.36 -7.06 58.40
C GLY A 689 -26.38 -6.66 59.47
N THR A 690 -26.89 -7.63 60.24
CA THR A 690 -27.84 -7.38 61.35
C THR A 690 -27.23 -6.66 62.56
N SER A 691 -26.08 -5.99 62.39
CA SER A 691 -25.37 -5.22 63.41
C SER A 691 -24.77 -3.95 62.76
N PRO A 692 -24.96 -2.74 63.33
CA PRO A 692 -24.44 -1.48 62.77
C PRO A 692 -22.90 -1.34 62.75
N THR A 693 -22.16 -2.40 63.09
CA THR A 693 -20.70 -2.39 63.26
C THR A 693 -19.95 -3.22 62.22
N THR A 694 -20.66 -3.87 61.28
CA THR A 694 -20.06 -4.76 60.27
C THR A 694 -20.41 -4.33 58.85
N ASN A 695 -19.84 -3.21 58.42
CA ASN A 695 -19.96 -2.65 57.06
C ASN A 695 -19.07 -3.44 56.08
N ALA A 696 -19.44 -4.69 55.76
CA ALA A 696 -18.69 -5.52 54.81
C ALA A 696 -19.35 -5.50 53.42
N ALA A 697 -18.55 -5.46 52.35
CA ALA A 697 -19.02 -5.76 50.99
C ALA A 697 -19.14 -7.29 50.77
N ALA A 698 -19.57 -8.00 51.82
CA ALA A 698 -19.68 -9.44 51.90
C ALA A 698 -20.95 -9.81 52.67
N GLY A 699 -21.92 -10.36 51.96
CA GLY A 699 -23.26 -10.60 52.47
C GLY A 699 -24.16 -11.24 51.41
N ASN A 700 -25.22 -11.90 51.86
CA ASN A 700 -26.19 -12.50 50.95
C ASN A 700 -27.07 -11.42 50.31
N ASN A 701 -27.19 -11.42 48.98
CA ASN A 701 -28.12 -10.57 48.24
C ASN A 701 -29.34 -11.42 47.83
N PRO A 702 -30.42 -11.45 48.64
CA PRO A 702 -31.57 -12.33 48.40
C PRO A 702 -32.35 -11.99 47.12
N ARG A 703 -32.17 -10.79 46.55
CA ARG A 703 -32.87 -10.37 45.33
C ARG A 703 -32.24 -10.91 44.05
N TYR A 704 -30.92 -11.03 44.03
CA TYR A 704 -30.19 -11.65 42.94
C TYR A 704 -29.72 -13.08 43.28
N GLY A 705 -30.18 -13.67 44.39
CA GLY A 705 -29.88 -15.06 44.76
C GLY A 705 -28.39 -15.38 44.93
N PHE A 706 -27.51 -14.41 45.18
CA PHE A 706 -26.07 -14.64 45.32
C PHE A 706 -25.47 -13.94 46.54
N THR A 707 -24.44 -14.53 47.14
CA THR A 707 -23.64 -13.91 48.21
C THR A 707 -22.42 -13.21 47.62
N GLN A 708 -22.17 -11.98 48.04
CA GLN A 708 -20.97 -11.20 47.74
C GLN A 708 -19.84 -11.54 48.71
N TYR A 709 -18.60 -11.31 48.28
CA TYR A 709 -17.39 -11.48 49.10
C TYR A 709 -16.47 -10.26 49.01
N ASN A 710 -15.70 -9.99 50.07
CA ASN A 710 -14.67 -8.95 50.06
C ASN A 710 -13.49 -9.38 49.15
N ASN A 711 -13.47 -8.95 47.89
CA ASN A 711 -12.38 -9.27 46.97
C ASN A 711 -11.16 -8.35 47.16
N SER A 712 -10.31 -8.66 48.14
CA SER A 712 -9.01 -8.01 48.33
C SER A 712 -7.99 -8.31 47.22
N SER A 713 -8.22 -9.34 46.40
CA SER A 713 -7.27 -9.80 45.38
C SER A 713 -7.43 -9.18 43.99
N GLY A 714 -8.61 -8.62 43.68
CA GLY A 714 -9.00 -8.23 42.33
C GLY A 714 -9.23 -9.38 41.34
N THR A 715 -9.11 -10.65 41.76
CA THR A 715 -9.23 -11.85 40.87
C THR A 715 -10.56 -12.59 41.01
N GLY A 716 -11.66 -11.86 40.80
CA GLY A 716 -13.03 -12.41 40.83
C GLY A 716 -13.37 -13.28 39.62
N GLN A 717 -14.54 -13.92 39.66
CA GLN A 717 -15.10 -14.59 38.48
C GLN A 717 -15.47 -13.57 37.38
N GLY A 718 -15.95 -12.40 37.80
CA GLY A 718 -16.37 -11.30 36.94
C GLY A 718 -17.86 -11.37 36.55
N ILE A 719 -18.47 -10.21 36.34
CA ILE A 719 -19.84 -10.06 35.85
C ILE A 719 -19.92 -8.97 34.77
N ALA A 720 -21.02 -8.94 34.05
CA ALA A 720 -21.39 -7.80 33.22
C ALA A 720 -22.75 -7.23 33.68
N PHE A 721 -22.90 -5.91 33.58
CA PHE A 721 -24.16 -5.20 33.84
C PHE A 721 -24.75 -4.75 32.51
N VAL A 722 -26.04 -4.95 32.32
CA VAL A 722 -26.82 -4.37 31.21
C VAL A 722 -27.56 -3.15 31.76
N TYR A 723 -27.55 -2.04 31.02
CA TYR A 723 -28.41 -0.87 31.26
C TYR A 723 -29.14 -0.53 29.96
N PHE A 724 -30.43 -0.25 30.05
CA PHE A 724 -31.29 -0.07 28.87
C PHE A 724 -31.53 1.41 28.56
N GLY A 725 -31.60 1.76 27.28
CA GLY A 725 -31.86 3.13 26.82
C GLY A 725 -33.33 3.55 26.92
N ARG A 726 -33.62 4.84 26.73
CA ARG A 726 -35.00 5.26 26.36
C ARG A 726 -35.19 4.99 24.88
N SER A 727 -36.36 4.52 24.46
CA SER A 727 -36.83 4.76 23.10
C SER A 727 -38.02 5.72 23.09
N SER A 728 -38.18 6.50 22.01
CA SER A 728 -39.30 7.42 21.79
C SER A 728 -40.07 7.07 20.51
N THR A 729 -41.39 7.22 20.57
CA THR A 729 -42.31 7.09 19.42
C THR A 729 -42.76 8.44 18.84
N SER A 730 -42.16 9.54 19.30
CA SER A 730 -42.42 10.89 18.79
C SER A 730 -41.13 11.70 18.65
N LYS A 731 -41.03 12.42 17.53
CA LYS A 731 -39.92 13.33 17.19
C LYS A 731 -39.84 14.48 18.19
N GLN A 732 -38.64 14.75 18.71
CA GLN A 732 -38.35 15.98 19.43
C GLN A 732 -38.63 17.20 18.54
N THR A 733 -39.45 18.14 18.99
CA THR A 733 -39.75 19.37 18.21
C THR A 733 -38.58 20.35 18.15
N THR A 734 -37.49 20.08 18.87
CA THR A 734 -36.18 20.74 18.70
C THR A 734 -35.06 19.76 19.07
N PRO A 735 -34.36 19.17 18.08
CA PRO A 735 -33.19 18.33 18.34
C PRO A 735 -32.17 19.00 19.26
N GLY A 736 -31.63 18.24 20.22
CA GLY A 736 -30.57 18.69 21.13
C GLY A 736 -30.90 19.87 22.06
N ARG A 737 -32.16 20.36 22.16
CA ARG A 737 -32.46 21.53 23.01
C ARG A 737 -33.63 21.51 23.99
N ASN A 738 -34.74 20.76 23.82
CA ASN A 738 -35.78 20.70 24.88
C ASN A 738 -36.58 19.40 24.82
N ASN A 739 -36.76 18.73 25.97
CA ASN A 739 -37.83 17.74 26.19
C ASN A 739 -38.28 17.81 27.66
N PRO A 740 -39.58 18.07 27.97
CA PRO A 740 -40.05 18.22 29.35
C PRO A 740 -39.94 16.95 30.23
N ASP A 741 -40.03 15.74 29.67
CA ASP A 741 -40.09 14.48 30.42
C ASP A 741 -38.70 13.92 30.81
N VAL A 742 -37.80 14.83 31.20
CA VAL A 742 -36.43 14.55 31.66
C VAL A 742 -36.31 13.99 33.09
N PRO A 743 -36.99 14.53 34.13
CA PRO A 743 -36.57 14.28 35.52
C PRO A 743 -36.81 12.85 36.04
N THR A 744 -37.62 12.05 35.35
CA THR A 744 -37.96 10.67 35.74
C THR A 744 -36.98 9.63 35.21
N PHE A 745 -36.36 9.85 34.05
CA PHE A 745 -35.44 8.91 33.42
C PHE A 745 -34.09 8.87 34.12
N TRP A 746 -33.42 10.02 34.22
CA TRP A 746 -32.16 10.11 34.95
C TRP A 746 -32.36 9.73 36.41
N GLY A 747 -33.45 10.21 37.01
CA GLY A 747 -34.03 9.65 38.24
C GLY A 747 -33.15 9.71 39.49
N CYS A 748 -31.95 10.29 39.41
CA CYS A 748 -30.97 10.27 40.49
C CYS A 748 -31.50 11.10 41.68
N GLY A 749 -32.05 10.40 42.68
CA GLY A 749 -32.71 11.04 43.81
C GLY A 749 -31.75 11.90 44.64
N VAL A 750 -32.31 12.68 45.56
CA VAL A 750 -31.54 13.48 46.52
C VAL A 750 -30.55 12.57 47.26
N ARG A 751 -29.26 12.97 47.35
CA ARG A 751 -28.12 12.21 47.91
C ARG A 751 -28.19 11.96 49.43
N GLY A 752 -29.34 11.53 49.94
CA GLY A 752 -29.55 11.15 51.33
C GLY A 752 -29.58 9.64 51.49
N MET A 753 -28.54 9.08 52.12
CA MET A 753 -28.55 7.70 52.62
C MET A 753 -29.51 7.52 53.82
N ASN A 754 -30.09 8.62 54.31
CA ASN A 754 -31.01 8.73 55.44
C ASN A 754 -32.35 7.96 55.29
N ALA A 755 -32.57 7.24 54.18
CA ALA A 755 -33.74 6.40 53.96
C ALA A 755 -33.29 5.01 53.46
N ALA A 756 -33.64 3.97 54.23
CA ALA A 756 -33.20 2.57 54.05
C ALA A 756 -33.76 1.86 52.79
N ASN A 757 -34.16 2.61 51.76
CA ASN A 757 -34.92 2.13 50.61
C ASN A 757 -34.30 2.57 49.26
N ARG A 758 -33.17 3.30 49.27
CA ARG A 758 -32.65 4.03 48.10
C ARG A 758 -31.16 3.79 47.86
N HIS A 759 -30.82 2.96 46.88
CA HIS A 759 -29.52 3.02 46.19
C HIS A 759 -29.62 3.87 44.93
N PHE A 760 -28.48 4.44 44.51
CA PHE A 760 -28.40 5.35 43.37
C PHE A 760 -27.31 4.92 42.39
N SER A 761 -27.74 4.39 41.25
CA SER A 761 -27.19 4.88 39.99
C SER A 761 -28.22 5.86 39.41
N CYS A 762 -27.77 6.84 38.62
CA CYS A 762 -28.67 7.35 37.58
C CYS A 762 -29.05 6.15 36.69
N LEU A 763 -30.31 6.05 36.22
CA LEU A 763 -30.83 4.85 35.53
C LEU A 763 -31.01 3.61 36.46
N ALA A 764 -31.42 3.83 37.72
CA ALA A 764 -31.78 2.74 38.66
C ALA A 764 -32.97 3.11 39.57
N ASN A 765 -33.99 3.75 38.99
CA ASN A 765 -35.27 4.04 39.63
C ASN A 765 -36.10 2.74 39.82
N SER A 766 -37.18 2.77 40.60
CA SER A 766 -37.99 1.59 40.95
C SER A 766 -38.88 1.04 39.82
N GLY A 767 -38.58 1.37 38.55
CA GLY A 767 -39.23 0.81 37.37
C GLY A 767 -38.44 -0.39 36.83
N SER A 768 -39.15 -1.34 36.24
CA SER A 768 -38.66 -2.69 35.94
C SER A 768 -37.50 -2.80 34.95
N ASP A 769 -37.32 -1.80 34.09
CA ASP A 769 -36.64 -1.97 32.80
C ASP A 769 -35.30 -1.22 32.73
N GLN A 770 -34.64 -0.91 33.86
CA GLN A 770 -33.46 -0.02 33.85
C GLN A 770 -32.10 -0.71 33.88
N ALA A 771 -31.97 -1.88 34.52
CA ALA A 771 -30.72 -2.66 34.50
C ALA A 771 -30.91 -4.18 34.73
N ARG A 772 -29.94 -5.00 34.31
CA ARG A 772 -29.80 -6.45 34.63
C ARG A 772 -28.33 -6.80 34.93
N ILE A 773 -28.07 -7.95 35.54
CA ILE A 773 -26.72 -8.51 35.74
C ILE A 773 -26.61 -9.83 34.98
N VAL A 774 -25.50 -10.02 34.29
CA VAL A 774 -25.14 -11.22 33.52
C VAL A 774 -23.95 -11.91 34.16
N PHE A 775 -24.10 -13.20 34.42
CA PHE A 775 -23.08 -14.07 35.00
C PHE A 775 -22.59 -15.08 33.94
N PRO A 776 -21.31 -15.48 33.94
CA PRO A 776 -20.86 -16.66 33.21
C PRO A 776 -21.60 -17.91 33.71
N ARG A 777 -21.82 -18.89 32.81
CA ARG A 777 -22.51 -20.16 33.15
C ARG A 777 -21.63 -21.13 33.94
N ASP A 778 -20.32 -20.91 33.94
CA ASP A 778 -19.30 -21.77 34.53
C ASP A 778 -18.60 -21.07 35.70
N ASN A 779 -18.62 -21.70 36.88
CA ASN A 779 -18.07 -21.12 38.10
C ASN A 779 -16.52 -21.17 38.17
N GLY A 780 -15.88 -21.62 37.09
CA GLY A 780 -14.41 -21.67 36.94
C GLY A 780 -13.81 -20.50 36.18
N SER A 781 -14.61 -19.78 35.37
CA SER A 781 -14.16 -18.58 34.67
C SER A 781 -13.74 -17.48 35.64
N LYS A 782 -12.72 -16.71 35.24
CA LYS A 782 -12.23 -15.51 35.93
C LYS A 782 -12.10 -14.35 34.97
N GLY A 783 -12.37 -13.14 35.44
CA GLY A 783 -12.30 -11.94 34.62
C GLY A 783 -13.39 -11.84 33.54
N PHE A 784 -14.55 -12.49 33.69
CA PHE A 784 -15.69 -12.27 32.80
C PHE A 784 -16.09 -10.78 32.82
N GLY A 785 -16.23 -10.15 31.65
CA GLY A 785 -16.33 -8.69 31.53
C GLY A 785 -14.99 -7.95 31.39
N THR A 786 -13.85 -8.63 31.23
CA THR A 786 -12.58 -7.98 30.84
C THR A 786 -12.64 -7.43 29.42
N SER A 787 -13.38 -8.10 28.55
CA SER A 787 -13.80 -7.64 27.23
C SER A 787 -15.24 -8.07 27.00
N LEU A 788 -16.01 -7.25 26.29
CA LEU A 788 -17.42 -7.48 25.98
C LEU A 788 -17.71 -7.00 24.56
N ARG A 789 -18.59 -7.72 23.88
CA ARG A 789 -19.17 -7.30 22.60
C ARG A 789 -20.57 -7.90 22.47
N VAL A 790 -21.58 -7.06 22.27
CA VAL A 790 -22.89 -7.53 21.82
C VAL A 790 -22.77 -7.98 20.36
N LEU A 791 -23.37 -9.11 20.02
CA LEU A 791 -23.33 -9.74 18.70
C LEU A 791 -24.75 -9.91 18.16
N GLY A 792 -24.91 -9.64 16.86
CA GLY A 792 -26.20 -9.53 16.18
C GLY A 792 -26.40 -8.12 15.61
N ASP A 793 -27.23 -8.02 14.58
CA ASP A 793 -27.68 -6.72 14.06
C ASP A 793 -28.71 -6.11 15.01
N LYS A 794 -28.77 -4.76 15.10
CA LYS A 794 -29.75 -4.08 15.96
C LYS A 794 -31.18 -4.44 15.51
N SER A 795 -32.04 -4.85 16.44
CA SER A 795 -33.48 -5.09 16.19
C SER A 795 -34.24 -3.77 16.04
N ALA A 796 -34.12 -3.15 14.87
CA ALA A 796 -34.79 -1.89 14.57
C ALA A 796 -36.32 -2.06 14.52
N ARG A 797 -37.06 -1.16 15.17
CA ARG A 797 -38.50 -0.96 14.94
C ARG A 797 -38.75 0.22 14.03
N ASP A 798 -39.70 0.06 13.10
CA ASP A 798 -40.11 1.13 12.19
C ASP A 798 -41.18 2.06 12.77
N SER A 799 -41.76 2.90 11.91
CA SER A 799 -42.79 3.86 12.26
C SER A 799 -44.17 3.28 12.60
N ASN A 800 -44.37 1.98 12.46
CA ASN A 800 -45.58 1.26 12.84
C ASN A 800 -45.37 0.40 14.10
N ASP A 801 -44.18 0.48 14.72
CA ASP A 801 -43.66 -0.43 15.74
C ASP A 801 -43.31 -1.85 15.24
N ASP A 802 -43.38 -2.08 13.91
CA ASP A 802 -43.06 -3.37 13.31
C ASP A 802 -41.55 -3.66 13.46
N LEU A 803 -41.23 -4.88 13.89
CA LEU A 803 -39.85 -5.36 13.96
C LEU A 803 -39.26 -5.51 12.55
N LYS A 804 -38.30 -4.66 12.22
CA LYS A 804 -37.43 -4.82 11.06
C LYS A 804 -36.17 -5.56 11.49
N CYS A 805 -36.15 -6.87 11.26
CA CYS A 805 -34.89 -7.60 11.20
C CYS A 805 -34.09 -7.01 10.02
N LEU A 806 -33.03 -6.24 10.34
CA LEU A 806 -32.03 -5.86 9.35
C LEU A 806 -31.42 -7.16 8.81
N THR A 807 -31.70 -7.47 7.53
CA THR A 807 -31.19 -8.69 6.91
C THR A 807 -29.69 -8.55 6.69
N ALA A 808 -28.90 -9.42 7.30
CA ALA A 808 -27.44 -9.39 7.24
C ALA A 808 -26.92 -9.19 5.80
N ASP A 809 -26.06 -8.19 5.61
CA ASP A 809 -25.41 -7.92 4.32
C ASP A 809 -24.49 -9.09 3.94
N THR A 810 -25.00 -9.93 3.04
CA THR A 810 -24.28 -11.03 2.40
C THR A 810 -23.83 -10.69 0.97
N SER A 811 -24.06 -9.45 0.54
CA SER A 811 -23.86 -8.96 -0.81
C SER A 811 -23.18 -7.60 -0.76
N GLY A 812 -21.86 -7.57 -0.56
CA GLY A 812 -21.09 -6.37 -0.19
C GLY A 812 -21.05 -5.19 -1.18
N ALA A 813 -21.96 -5.11 -2.15
CA ALA A 813 -22.38 -3.89 -2.84
C ALA A 813 -23.79 -3.53 -2.36
N ASN A 814 -23.95 -2.30 -1.86
CA ASN A 814 -25.09 -1.76 -1.10
C ASN A 814 -25.07 -2.12 0.40
N LYS A 815 -24.47 -1.23 1.21
CA LYS A 815 -25.05 -0.86 2.52
C LYS A 815 -26.57 -0.61 2.30
N PRO A 816 -27.47 -0.79 3.29
CA PRO A 816 -28.82 -0.29 3.15
C PRO A 816 -28.76 1.20 2.83
N THR A 817 -29.15 1.58 1.62
CA THR A 817 -29.32 2.97 1.25
C THR A 817 -30.31 3.58 2.25
N VAL A 818 -30.00 4.74 2.80
CA VAL A 818 -31.01 5.54 3.52
C VAL A 818 -31.96 6.07 2.44
N ILE A 819 -32.94 5.26 2.05
CA ILE A 819 -33.94 5.64 1.06
C ILE A 819 -34.91 6.62 1.73
N ALA A 820 -34.62 7.90 1.51
CA ALA A 820 -35.43 9.13 1.61
C ALA A 820 -36.80 9.05 2.30
#